data_AF-A0A845YUM5-F1
#
_entry.id   AF-A0A845YUM5-F1
#
_cell.length_a   1.000
_cell.length_b   1.000
_cell.length_c   1.000
_cell.angle_alpha   90.00
_cell.angle_beta   90.00
_cell.angle_gamma   90.00
#
_symmetry.space_group_name_H-M   'P 1'
#
loop_
_entity.id
_entity.type
_entity.pdbx_description
1 polymer ?
#
loop_
_entity_poly.entity_id
_entity_poly.type
_entity_poly.pdbx_seq_one_letter_code
_entity_poly.pdbx_strand_id
1 'polypeptide(L)'
;MYRQNYSTSYSQKSRAIVVIDKGVENHQMLVAGVIGETEAIALDSNRDGIKQITEVLAQRSNVNAIHIISHGSPGCLYLGNTQLSLDTINNYIWDLQQWQGDIFLYGCNIAAGDAGTEFLQRFQKITSANIAASANLTGSAALGGDWELEVRLGEVESTRVFVEAIATNYNSVFAINRVSVDSLENEANGISTSPAISSDGRFVAFSSTADNLVSGDSNGARDVFVHDRQTGVTSLVSVNSAGELGNKSSDNPSISADGRFIAFSSTADNLVPGDTNEVQDIFVRDRQTGITSLVSVNSSGEQGNRDSQIPIISADGSEIFFNSFADNLVPGDTNEKQNIFIRELETGITTQFSPDSSGNQFNSSSRIYSVSENGRFITFSSDADNLVPGEENCDMYIHDRETGTNSCITAESHPGDYIGNNTISNDGRFIAFESVSIPIEQIAFRGAGDTRPVSSVFVHDRVTVETNRIRAGQGPVISADGRFIASTTGTIIRQGDGRVFIHDLRFNITTDALNFEDSEAQRTQSFTPPPPPGGWAPEFSSISTDGSLIAFNSLLDDLVPGDNNNMSDIFVVENLLANEDVSDVDPFQPLIGTAEGDILVDIDGQDSIFGLQGDDSINGGSGADVIFGNQGFDTIDGNINNDTIYGMSSPAMSCGFVSYFAAMRAVSSCLVRVTRLLRILEATR
;
A
#
# COMPACT_ATOMS: atom_id res chain seq x y z
N MET A 1 -11.30 76.11 2.54
CA MET A 1 -12.12 74.90 2.75
C MET A 1 -11.24 73.70 2.46
N TYR A 2 -11.01 72.88 3.48
CA TYR A 2 -10.22 71.65 3.43
C TYR A 2 -10.92 70.59 2.55
N ARG A 3 -10.16 69.90 1.69
CA ARG A 3 -10.48 68.53 1.28
C ARG A 3 -9.23 67.67 1.45
N GLN A 4 -9.29 66.80 2.45
CA GLN A 4 -8.32 65.74 2.69
C GLN A 4 -8.39 64.73 1.55
N ASN A 5 -7.24 64.38 0.97
CA ASN A 5 -7.09 63.19 0.15
C ASN A 5 -6.87 62.01 1.11
N TYR A 6 -7.88 61.15 1.25
CA TYR A 6 -7.68 59.81 1.80
C TYR A 6 -7.11 58.93 0.69
N SER A 7 -5.82 58.57 0.78
CA SER A 7 -5.29 57.40 0.09
C SER A 7 -5.64 56.17 0.91
N THR A 8 -6.65 55.41 0.50
CA THR A 8 -6.82 54.03 0.96
C THR A 8 -5.74 53.18 0.31
N SER A 9 -4.66 52.90 1.03
CA SER A 9 -3.77 51.79 0.72
C SER A 9 -4.56 50.49 0.86
N TYR A 10 -4.85 49.81 -0.25
CA TYR A 10 -5.19 48.40 -0.21
C TYR A 10 -3.94 47.67 0.30
N SER A 11 -3.95 47.27 1.57
CA SER A 11 -3.00 46.27 2.09
C SER A 11 -3.16 45.02 1.22
N GLN A 12 -2.09 44.60 0.55
CA GLN A 12 -2.05 43.28 -0.06
C GLN A 12 -2.21 42.27 1.08
N LYS A 13 -3.31 41.50 1.06
CA LYS A 13 -3.58 40.45 2.06
C LYS A 13 -2.42 39.44 2.02
N SER A 14 -1.85 39.15 3.18
CA SER A 14 -0.93 38.04 3.40
C SER A 14 -1.60 36.71 3.05
N ARG A 15 -0.87 35.78 2.44
CA ARG A 15 -1.39 34.49 1.96
C ARG A 15 -0.69 33.32 2.67
N ALA A 16 -1.48 32.49 3.35
CA ALA A 16 -1.01 31.20 3.83
C ALA A 16 -1.20 30.13 2.74
N ILE A 17 -0.27 29.19 2.67
CA ILE A 17 -0.35 28.00 1.81
C ILE A 17 -0.27 26.76 2.71
N VAL A 18 -1.13 25.80 2.45
CA VAL A 18 -1.16 24.48 3.07
C VAL A 18 -0.80 23.47 1.99
N VAL A 19 0.41 22.94 2.07
CA VAL A 19 0.88 21.82 1.27
C VAL A 19 0.53 20.54 2.00
N ILE A 20 -0.16 19.63 1.32
CA ILE A 20 -0.57 18.34 1.85
C ILE A 20 0.04 17.28 0.96
N ASP A 21 0.86 16.44 1.56
CA ASP A 21 1.36 15.24 0.93
C ASP A 21 0.20 14.27 0.66
N LYS A 22 0.09 13.72 -0.55
CA LYS A 22 -0.97 12.74 -0.84
C LYS A 22 -0.74 11.42 -0.11
N GLY A 23 0.48 11.18 0.36
CA GLY A 23 0.89 10.02 1.14
C GLY A 23 0.22 9.91 2.51
N VAL A 24 -0.29 11.01 3.08
CA VAL A 24 -0.97 10.96 4.38
C VAL A 24 -2.40 10.45 4.27
N GLU A 25 -2.87 9.83 5.34
CA GLU A 25 -4.20 9.25 5.44
C GLU A 25 -5.28 10.31 5.20
N ASN A 26 -6.32 9.98 4.44
CA ASN A 26 -7.47 10.86 4.17
C ASN A 26 -7.07 12.30 3.76
N HIS A 27 -6.01 12.46 2.96
CA HIS A 27 -5.50 13.77 2.55
C HIS A 27 -6.59 14.65 1.90
N GLN A 28 -7.59 14.06 1.22
CA GLN A 28 -8.73 14.78 0.62
C GLN A 28 -9.56 15.50 1.69
N MET A 29 -9.78 14.86 2.85
CA MET A 29 -10.46 15.46 4.00
C MET A 29 -9.67 16.67 4.53
N LEU A 30 -8.34 16.58 4.53
CA LEU A 30 -7.46 17.67 4.93
C LEU A 30 -7.53 18.81 3.91
N VAL A 31 -7.44 18.52 2.61
CA VAL A 31 -7.55 19.51 1.52
C VAL A 31 -8.89 20.25 1.61
N ALA A 32 -10.02 19.52 1.74
CA ALA A 32 -11.35 20.11 1.89
C ALA A 32 -11.52 20.87 3.23
N GLY A 33 -10.73 20.49 4.23
CA GLY A 33 -10.74 21.07 5.57
C GLY A 33 -9.99 22.38 5.71
N VAL A 34 -9.17 22.76 4.72
CA VAL A 34 -8.38 23.99 4.77
C VAL A 34 -9.30 25.20 4.87
N ILE A 35 -9.01 26.10 5.81
CA ILE A 35 -9.82 27.31 6.01
C ILE A 35 -9.82 28.18 4.74
N GLY A 36 -10.97 28.76 4.38
CA GLY A 36 -11.17 29.38 3.06
C GLY A 36 -10.34 30.63 2.69
N GLU A 37 -9.50 31.15 3.60
CA GLU A 37 -8.53 32.21 3.28
C GLU A 37 -7.13 31.65 2.92
N THR A 38 -6.94 30.35 3.04
CA THR A 38 -5.69 29.61 2.84
C THR A 38 -5.79 28.76 1.58
N GLU A 39 -4.70 28.67 0.83
CA GLU A 39 -4.63 27.83 -0.36
C GLU A 39 -4.15 26.43 -0.02
N ALA A 40 -4.89 25.39 -0.43
CA ALA A 40 -4.49 24.00 -0.32
C ALA A 40 -3.78 23.53 -1.61
N ILE A 41 -2.68 22.80 -1.46
CA ILE A 41 -1.89 22.22 -2.55
C ILE A 41 -1.64 20.76 -2.21
N ALA A 42 -2.14 19.83 -3.01
CA ALA A 42 -1.85 18.41 -2.87
C ALA A 42 -0.62 18.05 -3.71
N LEU A 43 0.36 17.36 -3.12
CA LEU A 43 1.56 16.91 -3.83
C LEU A 43 1.28 15.64 -4.64
N ASP A 44 1.85 15.54 -5.84
CA ASP A 44 1.86 14.29 -6.60
C ASP A 44 2.88 13.33 -6.00
N SER A 45 2.42 12.15 -5.58
CA SER A 45 3.24 11.10 -4.96
C SER A 45 4.33 10.55 -5.87
N ASN A 46 4.25 10.76 -7.19
CA ASN A 46 5.25 10.27 -8.16
C ASN A 46 6.33 11.30 -8.49
N ARG A 47 6.27 12.49 -7.90
CA ARG A 47 7.19 13.60 -8.17
C ARG A 47 7.89 14.05 -6.90
N ASP A 48 9.06 14.65 -7.07
CA ASP A 48 9.87 15.20 -5.98
C ASP A 48 9.10 16.30 -5.24
N GLY A 49 8.74 16.05 -3.99
CA GLY A 49 7.87 16.95 -3.22
C GLY A 49 8.51 18.32 -2.96
N ILE A 50 9.83 18.37 -2.76
CA ILE A 50 10.54 19.64 -2.53
C ILE A 50 10.51 20.50 -3.79
N LYS A 51 10.71 19.90 -4.96
CA LYS A 51 10.62 20.61 -6.24
C LYS A 51 9.20 21.10 -6.52
N GLN A 52 8.19 20.29 -6.24
CA GLN A 52 6.78 20.68 -6.39
C GLN A 52 6.43 21.89 -5.52
N ILE A 53 6.80 21.87 -4.24
CA ILE A 53 6.56 23.01 -3.33
C ILE A 53 7.28 24.25 -3.86
N THR A 54 8.53 24.11 -4.28
CA THR A 54 9.33 25.23 -4.81
C THR A 54 8.71 25.82 -6.08
N GLU A 55 8.24 24.98 -7.01
CA GLU A 55 7.53 25.39 -8.22
C GLU A 55 6.25 26.19 -7.89
N VAL A 56 5.50 25.74 -6.89
CA VAL A 56 4.29 26.41 -6.43
C VAL A 56 4.62 27.76 -5.81
N LEU A 57 5.59 27.81 -4.90
CA LEU A 57 6.00 29.05 -4.22
C LEU A 57 6.57 30.08 -5.22
N ALA A 58 7.28 29.65 -6.25
CA ALA A 58 7.79 30.53 -7.30
C ALA A 58 6.68 31.24 -8.10
N GLN A 59 5.48 30.66 -8.17
CA GLN A 59 4.32 31.23 -8.85
C GLN A 59 3.46 32.11 -7.94
N ARG A 60 3.81 32.23 -6.65
CA ARG A 60 3.03 32.98 -5.65
C ARG A 60 3.81 34.17 -5.14
N SER A 61 3.07 35.22 -4.76
CA SER A 61 3.63 36.43 -4.17
C SER A 61 2.95 36.67 -2.81
N ASN A 62 3.71 37.23 -1.86
CA ASN A 62 3.25 37.52 -0.50
C ASN A 62 2.81 36.29 0.32
N VAL A 63 3.49 35.15 0.12
CA VAL A 63 3.35 33.99 1.01
C VAL A 63 4.01 34.34 2.34
N ASN A 64 3.24 34.29 3.44
CA ASN A 64 3.75 34.59 4.78
C ASN A 64 3.78 33.37 5.70
N ALA A 65 3.05 32.31 5.36
CA ALA A 65 3.01 31.06 6.10
C ALA A 65 2.92 29.89 5.12
N ILE A 66 3.76 28.88 5.35
CA ILE A 66 3.77 27.62 4.62
C ILE A 66 3.51 26.52 5.65
N HIS A 67 2.37 25.88 5.56
CA HIS A 67 2.02 24.72 6.36
C HIS A 67 2.25 23.47 5.52
N ILE A 68 3.01 22.52 6.03
CA ILE A 68 3.36 21.27 5.34
C ILE A 68 2.79 20.14 6.16
N ILE A 69 1.91 19.35 5.56
CA ILE A 69 1.34 18.15 6.14
C ILE A 69 1.95 16.97 5.41
N SER A 70 2.61 16.11 6.17
CA SER A 70 3.25 14.90 5.65
C SER A 70 3.36 13.87 6.74
N HIS A 71 3.63 12.61 6.36
CA HIS A 71 4.24 11.72 7.32
C HIS A 71 5.53 12.33 7.87
N GLY A 72 5.82 12.02 9.12
CA GLY A 72 6.98 12.54 9.82
C GLY A 72 7.63 11.49 10.69
N SER A 73 8.88 11.78 11.01
CA SER A 73 9.71 11.03 11.95
C SER A 73 10.84 11.95 12.44
N PRO A 74 11.52 11.67 13.56
CA PRO A 74 12.56 12.54 14.12
C PRO A 74 13.59 13.06 13.09
N GLY A 75 13.49 14.35 12.74
CA GLY A 75 14.38 15.03 11.80
C GLY A 75 14.13 14.73 10.31
N CYS A 76 12.91 14.28 9.96
CA CYS A 76 12.58 13.86 8.61
C CYS A 76 11.12 14.16 8.19
N LEU A 77 10.93 14.57 6.93
CA LEU A 77 9.63 14.67 6.26
C LEU A 77 9.59 13.79 5.01
N TYR A 78 8.41 13.23 4.70
CA TYR A 78 8.16 12.45 3.49
C TYR A 78 7.21 13.22 2.57
N LEU A 79 7.69 13.67 1.41
CA LEU A 79 7.00 14.61 0.53
C LEU A 79 7.06 14.14 -0.93
N GLY A 80 5.90 13.82 -1.49
CA GLY A 80 5.75 13.18 -2.79
C GLY A 80 6.55 11.89 -2.81
N ASN A 81 7.52 11.83 -3.72
CA ASN A 81 8.44 10.71 -3.84
C ASN A 81 9.80 10.97 -3.15
N THR A 82 9.91 11.98 -2.29
CA THR A 82 11.18 12.47 -1.71
C THR A 82 11.17 12.47 -0.19
N GLN A 83 12.31 12.17 0.41
CA GLN A 83 12.56 12.32 1.84
C GLN A 83 13.43 13.57 2.10
N LEU A 84 12.98 14.47 2.97
CA LEU A 84 13.79 15.60 3.45
C LEU A 84 14.28 15.31 4.87
N SER A 85 15.55 14.96 5.01
CA SER A 85 16.21 14.60 6.28
C SER A 85 17.56 15.32 6.42
N LEU A 86 18.29 15.08 7.52
CA LEU A 86 19.65 15.63 7.70
C LEU A 86 20.64 15.21 6.60
N ASP A 87 20.44 14.03 6.01
CA ASP A 87 21.29 13.50 4.95
C ASP A 87 20.97 14.12 3.60
N THR A 88 19.67 14.28 3.30
CA THR A 88 19.21 14.74 1.98
C THR A 88 19.08 16.26 1.87
N ILE A 89 18.93 17.00 2.99
CA ILE A 89 18.68 18.45 2.99
C ILE A 89 19.73 19.27 2.23
N ASN A 90 20.97 18.79 2.14
CA ASN A 90 22.02 19.48 1.40
C ASN A 90 21.81 19.47 -0.12
N ASN A 91 21.06 18.49 -0.64
CA ASN A 91 20.73 18.39 -2.05
C ASN A 91 19.72 19.46 -2.47
N TYR A 92 18.94 19.97 -1.50
CA TYR A 92 17.83 20.89 -1.72
C TYR A 92 18.10 22.33 -1.27
N ILE A 93 19.34 22.69 -0.95
CA ILE A 93 19.68 24.03 -0.43
C ILE A 93 19.13 25.14 -1.34
N TRP A 94 19.29 25.00 -2.66
CA TRP A 94 18.86 26.02 -3.62
C TRP A 94 17.34 26.16 -3.73
N ASP A 95 16.61 25.06 -3.54
CA ASP A 95 15.16 25.03 -3.55
C ASP A 95 14.60 25.61 -2.25
N LEU A 96 15.11 25.15 -1.11
CA LEU A 96 14.68 25.57 0.23
C LEU A 96 14.99 27.04 0.54
N GLN A 97 16.08 27.60 -0.01
CA GLN A 97 16.39 29.03 0.12
C GLN A 97 15.32 29.94 -0.50
N GLN A 98 14.48 29.40 -1.40
CA GLN A 98 13.40 30.15 -2.02
C GLN A 98 12.13 30.18 -1.15
N TRP A 99 12.05 29.34 -0.12
CA TRP A 99 10.88 29.23 0.74
C TRP A 99 10.90 30.38 1.75
N GLN A 100 9.90 31.26 1.67
CA GLN A 100 9.79 32.47 2.48
C GLN A 100 8.53 32.45 3.34
N GLY A 101 8.58 33.14 4.49
CA GLY A 101 7.51 33.15 5.48
C GLY A 101 7.81 32.20 6.65
N ASP A 102 6.86 32.10 7.57
CA ASP A 102 6.91 31.12 8.66
C ASP A 102 6.59 29.73 8.09
N ILE A 103 7.29 28.69 8.56
CA ILE A 103 7.09 27.32 8.10
C ILE A 103 6.59 26.44 9.25
N PHE A 104 5.50 25.74 9.03
CA PHE A 104 4.84 24.87 10.00
C PHE A 104 4.87 23.44 9.49
N LEU A 105 5.49 22.53 10.24
CA LEU A 105 5.71 21.14 9.84
C LEU A 105 4.82 20.21 10.66
N TYR A 106 3.74 19.75 10.05
CA TYR A 106 2.79 18.79 10.60
C TYR A 106 3.16 17.40 10.07
N GLY A 107 3.90 16.67 10.89
CA GLY A 107 4.21 15.27 10.69
C GLY A 107 4.69 14.72 12.02
N CYS A 108 4.35 13.47 12.31
CA CYS A 108 4.60 12.91 13.62
C CYS A 108 6.09 13.00 13.97
N ASN A 109 6.41 13.49 15.17
CA ASN A 109 7.75 13.43 15.75
C ASN A 109 8.87 14.15 14.98
N ILE A 110 8.61 15.01 13.98
CA ILE A 110 9.65 15.70 13.18
C ILE A 110 10.69 16.41 14.07
N ALA A 111 10.23 17.04 15.15
CA ALA A 111 11.03 17.80 16.08
C ALA A 111 11.54 16.99 17.29
N ALA A 112 11.24 15.70 17.35
CA ALA A 112 11.57 14.87 18.49
C ALA A 112 13.08 14.58 18.58
N GLY A 113 13.59 14.57 19.81
CA GLY A 113 14.96 14.18 20.12
C GLY A 113 16.05 15.08 19.52
N ASP A 114 17.28 14.57 19.57
CA ASP A 114 18.48 15.28 19.09
C ASP A 114 18.45 15.43 17.56
N ALA A 115 17.99 14.39 16.84
CA ALA A 115 17.87 14.40 15.38
C ALA A 115 16.88 15.48 14.90
N GLY A 116 15.68 15.55 15.49
CA GLY A 116 14.70 16.60 15.19
C GLY A 116 15.24 17.99 15.50
N THR A 117 15.92 18.15 16.62
CA THR A 117 16.55 19.43 17.00
C THR A 117 17.59 19.88 15.97
N GLU A 118 18.49 18.99 15.54
CA GLU A 118 19.53 19.33 14.56
C GLU A 118 18.93 19.61 13.17
N PHE A 119 17.95 18.79 12.76
CA PHE A 119 17.23 18.98 11.50
C PHE A 119 16.59 20.36 11.42
N LEU A 120 15.80 20.74 12.44
CA LEU A 120 15.11 22.03 12.45
C LEU A 120 16.09 23.21 12.47
N GLN A 121 17.20 23.11 13.21
CA GLN A 121 18.24 24.15 13.20
C GLN A 121 18.89 24.30 11.82
N ARG A 122 19.14 23.18 11.12
CA ARG A 122 19.72 23.21 9.77
C ARG A 122 18.71 23.72 8.74
N PHE A 123 17.47 23.28 8.83
CA PHE A 123 16.36 23.73 8.00
C PHE A 123 16.10 25.23 8.18
N GLN A 124 16.11 25.74 9.42
CA GLN A 124 16.03 27.18 9.72
C GLN A 124 17.18 27.95 9.08
N LYS A 125 18.41 27.44 9.20
CA LYS A 125 19.59 28.13 8.67
C LYS A 125 19.56 28.25 7.14
N ILE A 126 18.96 27.29 6.44
CA ILE A 126 18.85 27.28 4.98
C ILE A 126 17.72 28.20 4.52
N THR A 127 16.53 28.07 5.09
CA THR A 127 15.32 28.83 4.71
C THR A 127 15.34 30.26 5.26
N SER A 128 16.04 30.49 6.37
CA SER A 128 15.95 31.71 7.20
C SER A 128 14.54 31.98 7.76
N ALA A 129 13.65 30.98 7.75
CA ALA A 129 12.28 31.08 8.23
C ALA A 129 12.19 30.93 9.76
N ASN A 130 11.13 31.47 10.36
CA ASN A 130 10.70 30.98 11.67
C ASN A 130 9.99 29.63 11.44
N ILE A 131 10.24 28.65 12.31
CA ILE A 131 9.72 27.29 12.15
C ILE A 131 8.93 26.86 13.38
N ALA A 132 7.81 26.17 13.15
CA ALA A 132 7.13 25.37 14.16
C ALA A 132 7.00 23.92 13.65
N ALA A 133 7.20 22.94 14.51
CA ALA A 133 7.14 21.53 14.13
C ALA A 133 6.65 20.66 15.30
N SER A 134 6.00 19.55 14.97
CA SER A 134 5.51 18.60 15.97
C SER A 134 6.65 17.73 16.51
N ALA A 135 6.66 17.49 17.82
CA ALA A 135 7.58 16.60 18.53
C ALA A 135 6.91 15.30 19.02
N ASN A 136 5.63 15.09 18.69
CA ASN A 136 4.81 13.95 19.10
C ASN A 136 3.92 13.49 17.92
N LEU A 137 2.93 12.63 18.18
CA LEU A 137 1.96 12.25 17.15
C LEU A 137 1.10 13.45 16.75
N THR A 138 1.00 13.74 15.46
CA THR A 138 0.12 14.77 14.90
C THR A 138 -1.14 14.14 14.30
N GLY A 139 -2.34 14.63 14.63
CA GLY A 139 -3.61 14.22 14.04
C GLY A 139 -4.66 13.82 15.09
N SER A 140 -5.14 12.58 15.00
CA SER A 140 -6.26 12.05 15.79
C SER A 140 -5.95 11.96 17.29
N ALA A 141 -6.73 12.68 18.09
CA ALA A 141 -6.72 12.56 19.55
C ALA A 141 -7.12 11.16 20.05
N ALA A 142 -7.91 10.41 19.29
CA ALA A 142 -8.26 9.03 19.63
C ALA A 142 -7.06 8.07 19.52
N LEU A 143 -6.06 8.43 18.70
CA LEU A 143 -4.81 7.69 18.53
C LEU A 143 -3.66 8.32 19.34
N GLY A 144 -3.96 9.24 20.26
CA GLY A 144 -2.96 9.91 21.09
C GLY A 144 -2.21 11.06 20.42
N GLY A 145 -2.63 11.48 19.22
CA GLY A 145 -2.06 12.64 18.54
C GLY A 145 -2.81 13.95 18.82
N ASP A 146 -2.24 15.07 18.40
CA ASP A 146 -2.87 16.38 18.46
C ASP A 146 -2.48 17.25 17.26
N TRP A 147 -2.93 18.51 17.21
CA TRP A 147 -2.57 19.44 16.12
C TRP A 147 -1.63 20.55 16.60
N GLU A 148 -1.03 20.37 17.77
CA GLU A 148 -0.07 21.30 18.35
C GLU A 148 1.31 21.10 17.69
N LEU A 149 2.10 22.18 17.73
CA LEU A 149 3.47 22.18 17.23
C LEU A 149 4.34 22.67 18.38
N GLU A 150 4.92 21.70 19.09
CA GLU A 150 5.55 21.86 20.40
C GLU A 150 6.86 22.63 20.29
N VAL A 151 7.57 22.45 19.18
CA VAL A 151 8.89 23.03 18.97
C VAL A 151 8.79 24.23 18.06
N ARG A 152 9.36 25.35 18.49
CA ARG A 152 9.36 26.62 17.78
C ARG A 152 10.77 27.20 17.73
N LEU A 153 11.21 27.55 16.53
CA LEU A 153 12.46 28.27 16.28
C LEU A 153 12.14 29.63 15.67
N GLY A 154 12.31 30.70 16.47
CA GLY A 154 11.93 32.06 16.08
C GLY A 154 10.53 32.45 16.56
N GLU A 155 10.06 33.64 16.17
CA GLU A 155 8.73 34.13 16.53
C GLU A 155 7.73 33.73 15.45
N VAL A 156 7.03 32.62 15.68
CA VAL A 156 5.95 32.11 14.83
C VAL A 156 4.58 32.47 15.39
N GLU A 157 3.70 33.05 14.56
CA GLU A 157 2.29 33.21 14.89
C GLU A 157 1.51 31.98 14.40
N SER A 158 1.09 31.12 15.32
CA SER A 158 0.34 29.90 14.96
C SER A 158 -1.09 30.27 14.56
N THR A 159 -1.41 30.04 13.29
CA THR A 159 -2.77 30.09 12.76
C THR A 159 -3.29 28.69 12.53
N ARG A 160 -4.51 28.43 13.00
CA ARG A 160 -5.26 27.21 12.71
C ARG A 160 -5.40 27.03 11.20
N VAL A 161 -5.02 25.87 10.68
CA VAL A 161 -5.05 25.55 9.24
C VAL A 161 -6.31 24.82 8.79
N PHE A 162 -6.89 23.99 9.65
CA PHE A 162 -8.08 23.20 9.36
C PHE A 162 -9.28 23.71 10.15
N VAL A 163 -10.48 23.63 9.57
CA VAL A 163 -11.73 23.87 10.32
C VAL A 163 -11.88 22.87 11.48
N GLU A 164 -12.58 23.28 12.56
CA GLU A 164 -12.76 22.45 13.77
C GLU A 164 -13.32 21.07 13.50
N ALA A 165 -14.28 20.97 12.58
CA ALA A 165 -14.86 19.69 12.22
C ALA A 165 -13.81 18.72 11.65
N ILE A 166 -12.82 19.19 10.89
CA ILE A 166 -11.78 18.32 10.35
C ILE A 166 -10.75 17.99 11.42
N ALA A 167 -10.26 18.99 12.16
CA ALA A 167 -9.30 18.75 13.25
C ALA A 167 -9.83 17.77 14.32
N THR A 168 -11.14 17.77 14.58
CA THR A 168 -11.76 16.87 15.57
C THR A 168 -12.06 15.46 15.01
N ASN A 169 -12.39 15.35 13.73
CA ASN A 169 -12.86 14.09 13.14
C ASN A 169 -11.80 13.34 12.33
N TYR A 170 -10.63 13.95 12.08
CA TYR A 170 -9.52 13.26 11.46
C TYR A 170 -9.12 12.06 12.32
N ASN A 171 -9.14 10.87 11.73
CA ASN A 171 -9.10 9.59 12.43
C ASN A 171 -7.73 8.89 12.36
N SER A 172 -6.74 9.50 11.74
CA SER A 172 -5.38 8.97 11.58
C SER A 172 -4.32 9.88 12.20
N VAL A 173 -3.06 9.47 12.17
CA VAL A 173 -1.90 10.26 12.59
C VAL A 173 -0.81 10.16 11.52
N PHE A 174 0.00 11.20 11.36
CA PHE A 174 1.00 11.28 10.29
C PHE A 174 2.30 10.51 10.57
N ALA A 175 2.23 9.24 10.99
CA ALA A 175 3.40 8.40 11.31
C ALA A 175 3.53 7.21 10.34
N ILE A 176 4.76 6.89 9.93
CA ILE A 176 5.06 5.58 9.32
C ILE A 176 5.20 4.57 10.47
N ASN A 177 4.37 3.53 10.49
CA ASN A 177 4.28 2.63 11.63
C ASN A 177 5.28 1.47 11.52
N ARG A 178 6.41 1.57 12.22
CA ARG A 178 7.21 0.38 12.54
C ARG A 178 6.44 -0.49 13.52
N VAL A 179 6.41 -1.79 13.25
CA VAL A 179 5.66 -2.78 14.01
C VAL A 179 6.59 -3.75 14.75
N SER A 180 7.82 -3.93 14.27
CA SER A 180 8.90 -4.63 15.00
C SER A 180 9.46 -3.76 16.13
N VAL A 181 8.61 -3.43 17.10
CA VAL A 181 8.94 -2.66 18.30
C VAL A 181 8.50 -3.41 19.57
N ASP A 182 9.13 -3.12 20.70
CA ASP A 182 8.62 -3.55 22.00
C ASP A 182 7.37 -2.74 22.40
N SER A 183 6.77 -3.06 23.56
CA SER A 183 5.57 -2.34 24.05
C SER A 183 5.85 -0.91 24.56
N LEU A 184 7.09 -0.43 24.44
CA LEU A 184 7.53 0.93 24.72
C LEU A 184 8.02 1.63 23.44
N GLU A 185 7.71 1.06 22.26
CA GLU A 185 8.10 1.56 20.94
C GLU A 185 9.61 1.51 20.65
N ASN A 186 10.40 0.77 21.44
CA ASN A 186 11.80 0.55 21.11
C ASN A 186 11.92 -0.45 19.97
N GLU A 187 12.73 -0.11 18.97
CA GLU A 187 13.05 -0.96 17.82
C GLU A 187 13.61 -2.35 18.24
N ALA A 188 13.26 -3.37 17.45
CA ALA A 188 13.85 -4.70 17.50
C ALA A 188 15.39 -4.63 17.34
N ASN A 189 16.14 -5.24 18.25
CA ASN A 189 17.61 -5.34 18.11
C ASN A 189 18.07 -6.55 17.29
N GLY A 190 17.20 -7.06 16.40
CA GLY A 190 17.38 -8.27 15.62
C GLY A 190 16.59 -8.22 14.31
N ILE A 191 16.91 -9.13 13.38
CA ILE A 191 16.25 -9.21 12.08
C ILE A 191 14.81 -9.67 12.25
N SER A 192 13.86 -8.87 11.76
CA SER A 192 12.42 -9.13 11.71
C SER A 192 11.93 -9.35 10.28
N THR A 193 11.22 -10.45 10.02
CA THR A 193 10.78 -10.88 8.68
C THR A 193 9.41 -11.54 8.70
N SER A 194 8.88 -11.84 7.50
CA SER A 194 7.65 -12.63 7.31
C SER A 194 6.42 -12.06 8.04
N PRO A 195 6.05 -10.79 7.78
CA PRO A 195 4.84 -10.24 8.36
C PRO A 195 3.59 -10.92 7.82
N ALA A 196 2.60 -11.11 8.68
CA ALA A 196 1.26 -11.55 8.35
C ALA A 196 0.26 -10.64 9.10
N ILE A 197 -0.67 -10.02 8.38
CA ILE A 197 -1.61 -9.03 8.94
C ILE A 197 -3.04 -9.59 9.04
N SER A 198 -3.76 -9.24 10.12
CA SER A 198 -5.19 -9.57 10.27
C SER A 198 -6.05 -8.81 9.25
N SER A 199 -7.29 -9.28 9.06
CA SER A 199 -8.24 -8.75 8.06
C SER A 199 -8.50 -7.25 8.23
N ASP A 200 -8.63 -6.80 9.49
CA ASP A 200 -8.84 -5.42 9.90
C ASP A 200 -7.54 -4.61 10.04
N GLY A 201 -6.39 -5.23 9.79
CA GLY A 201 -5.09 -4.59 9.92
C GLY A 201 -4.63 -4.31 11.34
N ARG A 202 -5.35 -4.79 12.37
CA ARG A 202 -5.03 -4.52 13.77
C ARG A 202 -3.82 -5.31 14.26
N PHE A 203 -3.76 -6.60 13.95
CA PHE A 203 -2.71 -7.49 14.43
C PHE A 203 -1.73 -7.81 13.31
N VAL A 204 -0.45 -7.70 13.61
CA VAL A 204 0.63 -8.09 12.69
C VAL A 204 1.49 -9.14 13.39
N ALA A 205 1.46 -10.36 12.90
CA ALA A 205 2.37 -11.42 13.31
C ALA A 205 3.65 -11.34 12.48
N PHE A 206 4.81 -11.59 13.08
CA PHE A 206 6.10 -11.58 12.38
C PHE A 206 7.12 -12.44 13.12
N SER A 207 8.16 -12.85 12.42
CA SER A 207 9.31 -13.54 13.02
C SER A 207 10.40 -12.54 13.36
N SER A 208 11.11 -12.70 14.47
CA SER A 208 12.27 -11.85 14.80
C SER A 208 13.37 -12.62 15.52
N THR A 209 14.63 -12.23 15.32
CA THR A 209 15.78 -12.69 16.12
C THR A 209 16.13 -11.74 17.27
N ALA A 210 15.28 -10.73 17.51
CA ALA A 210 15.50 -9.72 18.54
C ALA A 210 15.16 -10.28 19.93
N ASP A 211 16.01 -9.99 20.92
CA ASP A 211 15.80 -10.40 22.32
C ASP A 211 15.15 -9.30 23.19
N ASN A 212 14.87 -8.14 22.60
CA ASN A 212 14.37 -6.97 23.31
C ASN A 212 12.89 -6.65 23.07
N LEU A 213 12.20 -7.36 22.16
CA LEU A 213 10.80 -7.11 21.84
C LEU A 213 9.83 -7.44 22.99
N VAL A 214 10.19 -8.44 23.80
CA VAL A 214 9.45 -8.85 25.00
C VAL A 214 10.42 -9.13 26.14
N SER A 215 10.13 -8.61 27.33
CA SER A 215 10.98 -8.84 28.49
C SER A 215 11.05 -10.33 28.85
N GLY A 216 12.27 -10.85 29.00
CA GLY A 216 12.52 -12.23 29.38
C GLY A 216 12.82 -13.15 28.21
N ASP A 217 12.69 -12.68 26.97
CA ASP A 217 13.20 -13.40 25.81
C ASP A 217 14.72 -13.57 25.93
N SER A 218 15.17 -14.82 26.02
CA SER A 218 16.53 -15.16 26.41
C SER A 218 17.03 -16.48 25.82
N ASN A 219 16.27 -17.07 24.90
CA ASN A 219 16.61 -18.33 24.24
C ASN A 219 17.70 -18.14 23.15
N GLY A 220 17.92 -16.91 22.68
CA GLY A 220 18.84 -16.59 21.58
C GLY A 220 18.42 -17.21 20.24
N ALA A 221 17.14 -17.53 20.07
CA ALA A 221 16.57 -18.14 18.88
C ALA A 221 15.77 -17.10 18.08
N ARG A 222 15.30 -17.50 16.89
CA ARG A 222 14.27 -16.73 16.19
C ARG A 222 12.92 -17.09 16.78
N ASP A 223 12.09 -16.09 17.02
CA ASP A 223 10.80 -16.24 17.65
C ASP A 223 9.68 -15.61 16.82
N VAL A 224 8.44 -15.98 17.11
CA VAL A 224 7.25 -15.39 16.48
C VAL A 224 6.59 -14.45 17.46
N PHE A 225 6.33 -13.24 17.00
CA PHE A 225 5.69 -12.16 17.77
C PHE A 225 4.39 -11.74 17.10
N VAL A 226 3.55 -11.06 17.86
CA VAL A 226 2.39 -10.32 17.35
C VAL A 226 2.35 -8.94 17.98
N HIS A 227 2.22 -7.93 17.14
CA HIS A 227 2.01 -6.55 17.55
C HIS A 227 0.54 -6.16 17.35
N ASP A 228 -0.09 -5.62 18.40
CA ASP A 228 -1.42 -5.04 18.35
C ASP A 228 -1.31 -3.54 18.07
N ARG A 229 -1.51 -3.15 16.82
CA ARG A 229 -1.41 -1.76 16.35
C ARG A 229 -2.39 -0.81 17.05
N GLN A 230 -3.47 -1.33 17.64
CA GLN A 230 -4.42 -0.51 18.38
C GLN A 230 -3.92 -0.16 19.79
N THR A 231 -3.19 -1.07 20.43
CA THR A 231 -2.75 -0.91 21.83
C THR A 231 -1.25 -0.63 21.97
N GLY A 232 -0.48 -0.79 20.90
CA GLY A 232 0.99 -0.71 20.90
C GLY A 232 1.68 -1.90 21.57
N VAL A 233 0.93 -2.94 21.96
CA VAL A 233 1.48 -4.08 22.72
C VAL A 233 2.06 -5.12 21.77
N THR A 234 3.33 -5.47 21.99
CA THR A 234 4.00 -6.61 21.36
C THR A 234 4.05 -7.79 22.31
N SER A 235 3.65 -8.96 21.83
CA SER A 235 3.60 -10.20 22.61
C SER A 235 4.26 -11.36 21.87
N LEU A 236 4.90 -12.25 22.62
CA LEU A 236 5.51 -13.47 22.09
C LEU A 236 4.44 -14.55 21.84
N VAL A 237 4.47 -15.15 20.65
CA VAL A 237 3.54 -16.20 20.20
C VAL A 237 4.14 -17.59 20.36
N SER A 238 5.46 -17.74 20.13
CA SER A 238 6.23 -18.99 20.25
C SER A 238 6.47 -19.40 21.72
N VAL A 239 5.38 -19.49 22.48
CA VAL A 239 5.35 -19.96 23.86
C VAL A 239 4.48 -21.20 23.99
N ASN A 240 4.72 -22.00 25.03
CA ASN A 240 3.83 -23.11 25.38
C ASN A 240 2.53 -22.61 26.05
N SER A 241 1.61 -23.52 26.36
CA SER A 241 0.32 -23.18 26.99
C SER A 241 0.44 -22.56 28.40
N ALA A 242 1.60 -22.66 29.06
CA ALA A 242 1.88 -22.00 30.33
C ALA A 242 2.53 -20.60 30.15
N GLY A 243 2.83 -20.20 28.90
CA GLY A 243 3.51 -18.94 28.58
C GLY A 243 5.04 -19.02 28.65
N GLU A 244 5.62 -20.22 28.73
CA GLU A 244 7.08 -20.40 28.74
C GLU A 244 7.61 -20.41 27.30
N LEU A 245 8.80 -19.82 27.11
CA LEU A 245 9.45 -19.66 25.79
C LEU A 245 9.73 -21.00 25.11
N GLY A 246 9.58 -21.03 23.79
CA GLY A 246 10.20 -22.07 22.96
C GLY A 246 11.71 -22.10 23.14
N ASN A 247 12.30 -23.29 23.17
CA ASN A 247 13.74 -23.47 23.41
C ASN A 247 14.60 -23.46 22.14
N LYS A 248 13.98 -23.35 20.95
CA LYS A 248 14.62 -23.31 19.62
C LYS A 248 13.79 -22.43 18.68
N SER A 249 14.26 -22.26 17.45
CA SER A 249 13.70 -21.31 16.49
C SER A 249 12.28 -21.63 16.03
N SER A 250 11.48 -20.57 15.91
CA SER A 250 10.15 -20.50 15.30
C SER A 250 10.13 -19.49 14.15
N ASP A 251 9.34 -19.76 13.10
CA ASP A 251 9.25 -18.91 11.90
C ASP A 251 7.92 -19.12 11.13
N ASN A 252 7.75 -18.39 10.02
CA ASN A 252 6.63 -18.47 9.09
C ASN A 252 5.25 -18.34 9.76
N PRO A 253 4.96 -17.22 10.44
CA PRO A 253 3.64 -17.00 11.01
C PRO A 253 2.57 -16.83 9.93
N SER A 254 1.39 -17.34 10.22
CA SER A 254 0.15 -17.10 9.48
C SER A 254 -0.96 -16.80 10.49
N ILE A 255 -1.79 -15.78 10.22
CA ILE A 255 -2.75 -15.23 11.17
C ILE A 255 -4.19 -15.31 10.64
N SER A 256 -5.16 -15.64 11.48
CA SER A 256 -6.59 -15.63 11.11
C SER A 256 -7.11 -14.19 10.92
N ALA A 257 -8.24 -14.04 10.23
CA ALA A 257 -8.84 -12.73 9.92
C ALA A 257 -9.09 -11.88 11.17
N ASP A 258 -9.56 -12.50 12.25
CA ASP A 258 -9.82 -11.86 13.55
C ASP A 258 -8.56 -11.69 14.42
N GLY A 259 -7.41 -12.17 13.95
CA GLY A 259 -6.14 -12.16 14.67
C GLY A 259 -6.08 -13.07 15.89
N ARG A 260 -7.05 -13.97 16.10
CA ARG A 260 -7.10 -14.85 17.26
C ARG A 260 -6.10 -16.01 17.17
N PHE A 261 -6.02 -16.65 16.01
CA PHE A 261 -5.17 -17.82 15.81
C PHE A 261 -3.94 -17.44 15.02
N ILE A 262 -2.77 -17.86 15.50
CA ILE A 262 -1.51 -17.73 14.78
C ILE A 262 -0.89 -19.11 14.63
N ALA A 263 -0.80 -19.58 13.39
CA ALA A 263 -0.07 -20.79 13.03
C ALA A 263 1.39 -20.43 12.72
N PHE A 264 2.33 -21.29 13.11
CA PHE A 264 3.77 -21.06 12.89
C PHE A 264 4.54 -22.38 12.83
N SER A 265 5.71 -22.37 12.19
CA SER A 265 6.63 -23.51 12.21
C SER A 265 7.59 -23.37 13.38
N SER A 266 8.00 -24.47 14.03
CA SER A 266 9.00 -24.44 15.10
C SER A 266 9.82 -25.71 15.17
N THR A 267 11.08 -25.57 15.59
CA THR A 267 11.97 -26.70 15.93
C THR A 267 12.02 -26.95 17.44
N ALA A 268 11.28 -26.16 18.24
CA ALA A 268 11.28 -26.24 19.69
C ALA A 268 10.49 -27.45 20.19
N ASP A 269 11.12 -28.27 21.02
CA ASP A 269 10.57 -29.51 21.56
C ASP A 269 9.78 -29.33 22.88
N ASN A 270 9.61 -28.07 23.32
CA ASN A 270 8.97 -27.72 24.59
C ASN A 270 7.68 -26.89 24.46
N LEU A 271 7.20 -26.64 23.24
CA LEU A 271 5.97 -25.87 23.00
C LEU A 271 4.71 -26.65 23.38
N VAL A 272 4.73 -27.97 23.25
CA VAL A 272 3.69 -28.86 23.76
C VAL A 272 4.32 -30.05 24.50
N PRO A 273 3.65 -30.60 25.53
CA PRO A 273 4.08 -31.86 26.12
C PRO A 273 4.02 -32.99 25.09
N GLY A 274 5.10 -33.76 24.97
CA GLY A 274 5.13 -34.94 24.11
C GLY A 274 5.62 -34.68 22.70
N ASP A 275 6.14 -33.48 22.41
CA ASP A 275 6.93 -33.26 21.21
C ASP A 275 8.30 -33.94 21.32
N THR A 276 8.50 -35.00 20.54
CA THR A 276 9.63 -35.94 20.73
C THR A 276 10.30 -36.39 19.44
N ASN A 277 9.86 -35.88 18.30
CA ASN A 277 10.31 -36.33 16.98
C ASN A 277 11.62 -35.64 16.51
N GLU A 278 12.08 -34.60 17.22
CA GLU A 278 13.30 -33.82 16.94
C GLU A 278 13.33 -33.17 15.53
N VAL A 279 12.17 -32.94 14.92
CA VAL A 279 12.03 -32.32 13.58
C VAL A 279 11.32 -30.97 13.68
N GLN A 280 11.23 -30.25 12.55
CA GLN A 280 10.42 -29.04 12.48
C GLN A 280 8.93 -29.40 12.39
N ASP A 281 8.11 -28.75 13.20
CA ASP A 281 6.68 -29.00 13.30
C ASP A 281 5.84 -27.73 13.12
N ILE A 282 4.54 -27.93 12.89
CA ILE A 282 3.56 -26.85 12.81
C ILE A 282 2.80 -26.74 14.13
N PHE A 283 2.71 -25.53 14.66
CA PHE A 283 1.95 -25.21 15.86
C PHE A 283 0.90 -24.15 15.56
N VAL A 284 -0.12 -24.09 16.41
CA VAL A 284 -1.09 -22.98 16.44
C VAL A 284 -1.24 -22.47 17.86
N ARG A 285 -1.18 -21.14 18.01
CA ARG A 285 -1.48 -20.43 19.25
C ARG A 285 -2.88 -19.82 19.15
N ASP A 286 -3.78 -20.20 20.05
CA ASP A 286 -5.01 -19.46 20.29
C ASP A 286 -4.71 -18.34 21.30
N ARG A 287 -4.68 -17.10 20.82
CA ARG A 287 -4.36 -15.92 21.64
C ARG A 287 -5.45 -15.61 22.67
N GLN A 288 -6.67 -16.06 22.45
CA GLN A 288 -7.78 -15.82 23.37
C GLN A 288 -7.70 -16.76 24.59
N THR A 289 -7.41 -18.04 24.36
CA THR A 289 -7.34 -19.04 25.44
C THR A 289 -5.93 -19.21 26.00
N GLY A 290 -4.91 -18.78 25.27
CA GLY A 290 -3.50 -18.99 25.62
C GLY A 290 -3.04 -20.43 25.44
N ILE A 291 -3.73 -21.21 24.60
CA ILE A 291 -3.37 -22.60 24.31
C ILE A 291 -2.49 -22.67 23.07
N THR A 292 -1.38 -23.42 23.17
CA THR A 292 -0.53 -23.81 22.04
C THR A 292 -0.73 -25.29 21.77
N SER A 293 -1.01 -25.63 20.51
CA SER A 293 -1.29 -26.99 20.05
C SER A 293 -0.38 -27.36 18.88
N LEU A 294 0.04 -28.63 18.83
CA LEU A 294 0.73 -29.23 17.68
C LEU A 294 -0.27 -29.59 16.60
N VAL A 295 0.00 -29.18 15.37
CA VAL A 295 -0.88 -29.28 14.19
C VAL A 295 -0.41 -30.39 13.24
N SER A 296 0.90 -30.60 13.09
CA SER A 296 1.53 -31.63 12.26
C SER A 296 1.40 -33.02 12.89
N VAL A 297 0.15 -33.44 13.10
CA VAL A 297 -0.25 -34.74 13.65
C VAL A 297 -1.24 -35.42 12.70
N ASN A 298 -1.34 -36.74 12.75
CA ASN A 298 -2.41 -37.47 12.07
C ASN A 298 -3.77 -37.31 12.79
N SER A 299 -4.85 -37.84 12.21
CA SER A 299 -6.20 -37.74 12.78
C SER A 299 -6.39 -38.45 14.13
N SER A 300 -5.41 -39.24 14.59
CA SER A 300 -5.39 -39.85 15.93
C SER A 300 -4.52 -39.07 16.92
N GLY A 301 -3.87 -37.99 16.48
CA GLY A 301 -2.99 -37.15 17.30
C GLY A 301 -1.53 -37.61 17.37
N GLU A 302 -1.11 -38.57 16.56
CA GLU A 302 0.30 -38.98 16.47
C GLU A 302 1.10 -37.99 15.62
N GLN A 303 2.29 -37.59 16.08
CA GLN A 303 3.14 -36.61 15.41
C GLN A 303 3.63 -37.08 14.03
N GLY A 304 3.81 -36.14 13.12
CA GLY A 304 4.58 -36.34 11.89
C GLY A 304 6.00 -36.81 12.20
N ASN A 305 6.53 -37.71 11.37
CA ASN A 305 7.86 -38.30 11.58
C ASN A 305 8.99 -37.62 10.80
N ARG A 306 8.69 -36.53 10.07
CA ARG A 306 9.64 -35.71 9.30
C ARG A 306 9.17 -34.25 9.28
N ASP A 307 10.04 -33.35 8.81
CA ASP A 307 9.81 -31.90 8.83
C ASP A 307 8.48 -31.47 8.20
N SER A 308 7.80 -30.54 8.87
CA SER A 308 6.60 -29.84 8.42
C SER A 308 6.84 -28.33 8.43
N GLN A 309 6.41 -27.62 7.39
CA GLN A 309 6.80 -26.23 7.13
C GLN A 309 5.67 -25.42 6.47
N ILE A 310 5.74 -24.09 6.61
CA ILE A 310 4.90 -23.09 5.91
C ILE A 310 3.41 -23.31 6.19
N PRO A 311 2.96 -23.04 7.43
CA PRO A 311 1.54 -23.10 7.73
C PRO A 311 0.81 -21.91 7.11
N ILE A 312 -0.39 -22.16 6.61
CA ILE A 312 -1.35 -21.15 6.20
C ILE A 312 -2.64 -21.46 6.97
N ILE A 313 -3.13 -20.51 7.75
CA ILE A 313 -4.41 -20.64 8.45
C ILE A 313 -5.52 -20.02 7.61
N SER A 314 -6.69 -20.67 7.57
CA SER A 314 -7.88 -20.09 6.94
C SER A 314 -8.32 -18.82 7.67
N ALA A 315 -9.03 -17.93 6.98
CA ALA A 315 -9.38 -16.63 7.57
C ALA A 315 -10.30 -16.79 8.80
N ASP A 316 -11.20 -17.78 8.77
CA ASP A 316 -12.08 -18.13 9.90
C ASP A 316 -11.36 -18.89 11.03
N GLY A 317 -10.08 -19.26 10.85
CA GLY A 317 -9.30 -20.01 11.81
C GLY A 317 -9.72 -21.47 11.99
N SER A 318 -10.47 -22.06 11.06
CA SER A 318 -10.97 -23.44 11.17
C SER A 318 -10.02 -24.51 10.60
N GLU A 319 -9.20 -24.15 9.62
CA GLU A 319 -8.30 -25.07 8.92
C GLU A 319 -6.86 -24.53 8.88
N ILE A 320 -5.87 -25.43 8.98
CA ILE A 320 -4.46 -25.12 8.72
C ILE A 320 -3.94 -26.00 7.59
N PHE A 321 -3.37 -25.37 6.59
CA PHE A 321 -2.71 -25.98 5.45
C PHE A 321 -1.20 -25.92 5.65
N PHE A 322 -0.47 -27.00 5.36
CA PHE A 322 0.98 -27.02 5.56
C PHE A 322 1.67 -28.02 4.65
N ASN A 323 2.95 -27.79 4.36
CA ASN A 323 3.78 -28.78 3.67
C ASN A 323 4.38 -29.73 4.69
N SER A 324 4.49 -31.02 4.37
CA SER A 324 5.20 -31.97 5.21
C SER A 324 5.90 -33.04 4.37
N PHE A 325 7.09 -33.45 4.85
CA PHE A 325 7.78 -34.62 4.35
C PHE A 325 7.30 -35.92 5.01
N ALA A 326 6.47 -35.83 6.06
CA ALA A 326 6.08 -36.96 6.89
C ALA A 326 5.19 -37.95 6.12
N ASP A 327 5.53 -39.24 6.22
CA ASP A 327 4.83 -40.34 5.56
C ASP A 327 3.74 -41.00 6.44
N ASN A 328 3.54 -40.48 7.67
CA ASN A 328 2.63 -41.03 8.68
C ASN A 328 1.45 -40.12 9.06
N LEU A 329 1.28 -38.96 8.40
CA LEU A 329 0.19 -38.02 8.68
C LEU A 329 -1.17 -38.51 8.18
N VAL A 330 -1.18 -39.28 7.08
CA VAL A 330 -2.37 -39.96 6.57
C VAL A 330 -2.05 -41.40 6.17
N PRO A 331 -3.02 -42.32 6.23
CA PRO A 331 -2.84 -43.65 5.66
C PRO A 331 -2.67 -43.57 4.13
N GLY A 332 -1.63 -44.20 3.59
CA GLY A 332 -1.44 -44.32 2.14
C GLY A 332 -0.49 -43.31 1.50
N ASP A 333 0.10 -42.40 2.28
CA ASP A 333 1.24 -41.63 1.80
C ASP A 333 2.45 -42.56 1.62
N THR A 334 2.84 -42.80 0.37
CA THR A 334 3.88 -43.79 0.03
C THR A 334 4.95 -43.24 -0.92
N ASN A 335 4.85 -41.97 -1.31
CA ASN A 335 5.73 -41.40 -2.33
C ASN A 335 7.07 -40.87 -1.76
N GLU A 336 7.19 -40.77 -0.42
CA GLU A 336 8.34 -40.17 0.28
C GLU A 336 8.67 -38.74 -0.19
N LYS A 337 7.68 -38.01 -0.72
CA LYS A 337 7.83 -36.63 -1.20
C LYS A 337 7.22 -35.63 -0.22
N GLN A 338 7.56 -34.36 -0.42
CA GLN A 338 6.86 -33.28 0.26
C GLN A 338 5.44 -33.19 -0.29
N ASN A 339 4.45 -33.35 0.58
CA ASN A 339 3.04 -33.24 0.25
C ASN A 339 2.40 -32.10 1.04
N ILE A 340 1.25 -31.63 0.58
CA ILE A 340 0.45 -30.62 1.28
C ILE A 340 -0.60 -31.36 2.13
N PHE A 341 -0.82 -30.90 3.35
CA PHE A 341 -1.79 -31.45 4.30
C PHE A 341 -2.71 -30.37 4.82
N ILE A 342 -3.92 -30.77 5.20
CA ILE A 342 -4.95 -29.91 5.78
C ILE A 342 -5.36 -30.50 7.13
N ARG A 343 -5.29 -29.69 8.18
CA ARG A 343 -5.76 -30.01 9.52
C ARG A 343 -6.99 -29.17 9.84
N GLU A 344 -8.13 -29.82 10.06
CA GLU A 344 -9.33 -29.19 10.60
C GLU A 344 -9.22 -29.11 12.13
N LEU A 345 -9.25 -27.90 12.68
CA LEU A 345 -8.94 -27.67 14.09
C LEU A 345 -10.06 -28.10 15.04
N GLU A 346 -11.32 -28.03 14.61
CA GLU A 346 -12.46 -28.44 15.44
C GLU A 346 -12.58 -29.97 15.54
N THR A 347 -12.46 -30.67 14.41
CA THR A 347 -12.63 -32.13 14.36
C THR A 347 -11.34 -32.89 14.66
N GLY A 348 -10.19 -32.24 14.46
CA GLY A 348 -8.88 -32.89 14.55
C GLY A 348 -8.59 -33.84 13.39
N ILE A 349 -9.28 -33.70 12.26
CA ILE A 349 -9.03 -34.52 11.07
C ILE A 349 -7.86 -33.94 10.27
N THR A 350 -6.91 -34.81 9.93
CA THR A 350 -5.82 -34.51 8.97
C THR A 350 -6.10 -35.21 7.65
N THR A 351 -6.04 -34.45 6.56
CA THR A 351 -6.16 -34.97 5.19
C THR A 351 -4.97 -34.54 4.35
N GLN A 352 -4.65 -35.34 3.34
CA GLN A 352 -3.61 -35.00 2.38
C GLN A 352 -4.26 -34.33 1.16
N PHE A 353 -3.72 -33.18 0.77
CA PHE A 353 -4.02 -32.49 -0.47
C PHE A 353 -3.25 -33.19 -1.60
N SER A 354 -3.77 -34.32 -2.10
CA SER A 354 -3.13 -35.08 -3.19
C SER A 354 -4.04 -35.90 -4.11
N PRO A 355 -5.29 -35.53 -4.45
CA PRO A 355 -5.90 -36.15 -5.63
C PRO A 355 -5.41 -35.43 -6.90
N ASP A 356 -4.72 -36.17 -7.78
CA ASP A 356 -4.79 -35.87 -9.21
C ASP A 356 -6.26 -35.85 -9.68
N SER A 357 -6.51 -35.41 -10.91
CA SER A 357 -7.87 -35.40 -11.48
C SER A 357 -8.59 -36.76 -11.48
N SER A 358 -7.89 -37.86 -11.17
CA SER A 358 -8.39 -39.22 -11.05
C SER A 358 -8.39 -39.77 -9.60
N GLY A 359 -8.02 -38.95 -8.62
CA GLY A 359 -8.01 -39.31 -7.19
C GLY A 359 -6.74 -40.00 -6.67
N ASN A 360 -5.65 -40.04 -7.44
CA ASN A 360 -4.38 -40.65 -6.99
C ASN A 360 -3.39 -39.60 -6.46
N GLN A 361 -2.46 -40.04 -5.60
CA GLN A 361 -1.37 -39.23 -5.08
C GLN A 361 -0.51 -38.61 -6.20
N PHE A 362 -0.05 -37.37 -6.00
CA PHE A 362 0.95 -36.75 -6.87
C PHE A 362 2.27 -37.54 -6.82
N ASN A 363 2.93 -37.70 -7.97
CA ASN A 363 4.12 -38.54 -8.09
C ASN A 363 5.45 -37.81 -7.82
N SER A 364 5.39 -36.54 -7.41
CA SER A 364 6.53 -35.68 -7.09
C SER A 364 6.15 -34.70 -5.98
N SER A 365 7.11 -33.88 -5.54
CA SER A 365 6.90 -32.90 -4.47
C SER A 365 5.92 -31.79 -4.88
N SER A 366 5.12 -31.33 -3.92
CA SER A 366 4.23 -30.18 -4.06
C SER A 366 4.43 -29.20 -2.91
N ARG A 367 4.22 -27.91 -3.18
CA ARG A 367 4.37 -26.83 -2.20
C ARG A 367 3.22 -25.85 -2.27
N ILE A 368 2.55 -25.65 -1.14
CA ILE A 368 1.48 -24.67 -1.01
C ILE A 368 2.02 -23.24 -1.04
N TYR A 369 1.24 -22.32 -1.63
CA TYR A 369 1.53 -20.91 -1.66
C TYR A 369 0.46 -20.06 -0.97
N SER A 370 -0.80 -20.19 -1.38
CA SER A 370 -1.90 -19.41 -0.82
C SER A 370 -3.22 -20.15 -0.87
N VAL A 371 -4.17 -19.71 -0.05
CA VAL A 371 -5.49 -20.30 0.08
C VAL A 371 -6.52 -19.17 0.12
N SER A 372 -7.64 -19.34 -0.58
CA SER A 372 -8.77 -18.41 -0.46
C SER A 372 -9.36 -18.45 0.95
N GLU A 373 -9.96 -17.35 1.43
CA GLU A 373 -10.46 -17.22 2.81
C GLU A 373 -11.26 -18.43 3.33
N ASN A 374 -12.13 -19.00 2.50
CA ASN A 374 -12.98 -20.15 2.82
C ASN A 374 -12.29 -21.52 2.67
N GLY A 375 -10.98 -21.55 2.42
CA GLY A 375 -10.23 -22.78 2.24
C GLY A 375 -10.46 -23.47 0.89
N ARG A 376 -11.33 -22.98 0.00
CA ARG A 376 -11.77 -23.69 -1.21
C ARG A 376 -10.69 -23.78 -2.28
N PHE A 377 -10.08 -22.65 -2.61
CA PHE A 377 -9.12 -22.54 -3.69
C PHE A 377 -7.71 -22.53 -3.12
N ILE A 378 -6.85 -23.41 -3.63
CA ILE A 378 -5.48 -23.59 -3.13
C ILE A 378 -4.54 -23.41 -4.30
N THR A 379 -3.62 -22.46 -4.20
CA THR A 379 -2.54 -22.30 -5.17
C THR A 379 -1.29 -23.01 -4.68
N PHE A 380 -0.64 -23.73 -5.59
CA PHE A 380 0.53 -24.56 -5.27
C PHE A 380 1.42 -24.77 -6.49
N SER A 381 2.69 -25.08 -6.26
CA SER A 381 3.59 -25.64 -7.28
C SER A 381 3.73 -27.14 -7.09
N SER A 382 4.06 -27.83 -8.18
CA SER A 382 4.37 -29.25 -8.11
C SER A 382 5.30 -29.66 -9.25
N ASP A 383 6.29 -30.51 -8.94
CA ASP A 383 7.17 -31.13 -9.94
C ASP A 383 6.56 -32.42 -10.52
N ALA A 384 5.25 -32.64 -10.32
CA ALA A 384 4.58 -33.88 -10.70
C ALA A 384 4.02 -33.74 -12.13
N ASP A 385 4.03 -34.83 -12.88
CA ASP A 385 3.53 -34.86 -14.26
C ASP A 385 2.10 -35.44 -14.37
N ASN A 386 1.52 -35.85 -13.23
CA ASN A 386 0.22 -36.52 -13.17
C ASN A 386 -0.94 -35.65 -12.68
N LEU A 387 -0.77 -34.33 -12.48
CA LEU A 387 -1.83 -33.49 -11.90
C LEU A 387 -2.98 -33.18 -12.86
N VAL A 388 -2.62 -32.80 -14.10
CA VAL A 388 -3.54 -32.39 -15.16
C VAL A 388 -3.14 -33.14 -16.44
N PRO A 389 -3.98 -34.06 -16.96
CA PRO A 389 -3.65 -34.82 -18.16
C PRO A 389 -3.38 -33.92 -19.38
N GLY A 390 -2.18 -34.02 -19.94
CA GLY A 390 -1.77 -33.28 -21.14
C GLY A 390 -1.09 -31.92 -20.89
N GLU A 391 -0.93 -31.51 -19.64
CA GLU A 391 -0.27 -30.26 -19.24
C GLU A 391 1.00 -30.57 -18.44
N GLU A 392 2.08 -30.93 -19.15
CA GLU A 392 3.35 -31.43 -18.56
C GLU A 392 4.32 -30.32 -18.14
N ASN A 393 4.02 -29.04 -18.39
CA ASN A 393 4.88 -27.88 -18.10
C ASN A 393 4.07 -26.71 -17.51
N CYS A 394 3.53 -26.89 -16.31
CA CYS A 394 2.85 -25.81 -15.57
C CYS A 394 3.78 -25.23 -14.50
N ASP A 395 3.85 -23.91 -14.45
CA ASP A 395 4.62 -23.21 -13.41
C ASP A 395 3.87 -23.17 -12.07
N MET A 396 2.54 -23.12 -12.13
CA MET A 396 1.64 -23.08 -10.98
C MET A 396 0.36 -23.85 -11.25
N TYR A 397 -0.23 -24.37 -10.18
CA TYR A 397 -1.54 -24.99 -10.17
C TYR A 397 -2.48 -24.28 -9.19
N ILE A 398 -3.76 -24.31 -9.53
CA ILE A 398 -4.85 -24.06 -8.60
C ILE A 398 -5.71 -25.31 -8.46
N HIS A 399 -6.05 -25.66 -7.23
CA HIS A 399 -7.04 -26.68 -6.93
C HIS A 399 -8.34 -26.03 -6.46
N ASP A 400 -9.46 -26.49 -7.00
CA ASP A 400 -10.80 -26.20 -6.50
C ASP A 400 -11.31 -27.41 -5.69
N ARG A 401 -11.39 -27.27 -4.36
CA ARG A 401 -11.85 -28.35 -3.48
C ARG A 401 -13.31 -28.72 -3.66
N GLU A 402 -14.14 -27.82 -4.18
CA GLU A 402 -15.56 -28.11 -4.41
C GLU A 402 -15.73 -29.10 -5.57
N THR A 403 -14.96 -28.90 -6.65
CA THR A 403 -15.01 -29.76 -7.85
C THR A 403 -13.99 -30.89 -7.82
N GLY A 404 -12.95 -30.78 -6.98
CA GLY A 404 -11.81 -31.71 -6.94
C GLY A 404 -10.86 -31.58 -8.13
N THR A 405 -10.85 -30.43 -8.82
CA THR A 405 -10.10 -30.27 -10.08
C THR A 405 -8.86 -29.40 -9.89
N ASN A 406 -7.75 -29.83 -10.50
CA ASN A 406 -6.54 -29.03 -10.66
C ASN A 406 -6.59 -28.29 -12.02
N SER A 407 -6.16 -27.03 -12.04
CA SER A 407 -5.99 -26.23 -13.26
C SER A 407 -4.60 -25.63 -13.31
N CYS A 408 -4.01 -25.64 -14.49
CA CYS A 408 -2.71 -25.07 -14.77
C CYS A 408 -2.81 -23.54 -14.89
N ILE A 409 -1.86 -22.83 -14.27
CA ILE A 409 -1.67 -21.38 -14.45
C ILE A 409 -0.24 -21.21 -14.95
N THR A 410 -0.11 -21.01 -16.25
CA THR A 410 1.17 -20.74 -16.91
C THR A 410 1.13 -19.28 -17.34
N ALA A 411 2.11 -18.49 -16.89
CA ALA A 411 2.36 -17.21 -17.54
C ALA A 411 2.89 -17.50 -18.95
N GLU A 412 2.61 -16.65 -19.94
CA GLU A 412 3.25 -16.73 -21.26
C GLU A 412 4.77 -16.40 -21.18
N SER A 413 5.51 -17.03 -20.28
CA SER A 413 6.92 -16.82 -20.03
C SER A 413 7.78 -17.82 -20.80
N HIS A 414 9.01 -17.40 -21.07
CA HIS A 414 9.94 -18.12 -21.91
C HIS A 414 10.39 -19.42 -21.23
N PRO A 415 10.81 -20.46 -21.98
CA PRO A 415 11.40 -21.65 -21.39
C PRO A 415 12.56 -21.27 -20.44
N GLY A 416 12.39 -21.49 -19.13
CA GLY A 416 13.39 -21.19 -18.10
C GLY A 416 13.02 -20.11 -17.06
N ASP A 417 11.85 -19.50 -17.17
CA ASP A 417 11.32 -18.59 -16.14
C ASP A 417 10.74 -19.40 -14.95
N TYR A 418 10.83 -18.87 -13.73
CA TYR A 418 10.27 -19.49 -12.52
C TYR A 418 9.20 -18.59 -11.90
N ILE A 419 8.05 -19.16 -11.55
CA ILE A 419 7.02 -18.45 -10.79
C ILE A 419 7.26 -18.63 -9.28
N GLY A 420 7.49 -17.50 -8.60
CA GLY A 420 7.58 -17.40 -7.14
C GLY A 420 6.40 -16.62 -6.56
N ASN A 421 6.29 -16.60 -5.22
CA ASN A 421 5.41 -15.74 -4.43
C ASN A 421 4.05 -15.40 -5.05
N ASN A 422 3.00 -16.09 -4.61
CA ASN A 422 1.66 -15.80 -5.10
C ASN A 422 0.62 -15.79 -4.00
N THR A 423 -0.44 -15.09 -4.30
CA THR A 423 -1.58 -14.87 -3.43
C THR A 423 -2.86 -14.93 -4.24
N ILE A 424 -3.95 -15.27 -3.57
CA ILE A 424 -5.26 -15.44 -4.18
C ILE A 424 -6.30 -14.61 -3.42
N SER A 425 -7.21 -14.01 -4.16
CA SER A 425 -8.40 -13.32 -3.63
C SER A 425 -9.37 -14.31 -2.96
N ASN A 426 -10.26 -13.82 -2.09
CA ASN A 426 -11.15 -14.67 -1.27
C ASN A 426 -12.19 -15.43 -2.08
N ASP A 427 -12.69 -14.82 -3.16
CA ASP A 427 -13.57 -15.50 -4.12
C ASP A 427 -12.82 -16.49 -5.01
N GLY A 428 -11.48 -16.49 -4.92
CA GLY A 428 -10.58 -17.30 -5.70
C GLY A 428 -10.44 -16.85 -7.14
N ARG A 429 -10.95 -15.68 -7.55
CA ARG A 429 -10.97 -15.25 -8.96
C ARG A 429 -9.60 -14.79 -9.44
N PHE A 430 -9.00 -13.87 -8.71
CA PHE A 430 -7.73 -13.24 -9.05
C PHE A 430 -6.58 -13.88 -8.29
N ILE A 431 -5.50 -14.18 -9.02
CA ILE A 431 -4.26 -14.73 -8.49
C ILE A 431 -3.12 -13.80 -8.90
N ALA A 432 -2.46 -13.18 -7.93
CA ALA A 432 -1.29 -12.35 -8.16
C ALA A 432 -0.03 -13.20 -7.95
N PHE A 433 0.95 -13.11 -8.86
CA PHE A 433 2.17 -13.91 -8.77
C PHE A 433 3.39 -13.21 -9.39
N GLU A 434 4.58 -13.59 -8.94
CA GLU A 434 5.85 -13.11 -9.46
C GLU A 434 6.42 -14.09 -10.48
N SER A 435 6.75 -13.63 -11.68
CA SER A 435 7.57 -14.38 -12.63
C SER A 435 8.98 -13.81 -12.67
N VAL A 436 9.97 -14.68 -12.51
CA VAL A 436 11.39 -14.34 -12.51
C VAL A 436 12.02 -14.88 -13.79
N SER A 437 12.39 -13.98 -14.70
CA SER A 437 13.07 -14.38 -15.93
C SER A 437 14.58 -14.47 -15.73
N ILE A 438 15.15 -15.62 -16.10
CA ILE A 438 16.61 -15.82 -16.18
C ILE A 438 17.00 -15.65 -17.65
N PRO A 439 17.64 -14.54 -18.06
CA PRO A 439 17.92 -14.32 -19.48
C PRO A 439 18.95 -15.32 -20.03
N ILE A 440 18.49 -16.38 -20.71
CA ILE A 440 19.34 -17.36 -21.39
C ILE A 440 20.11 -16.73 -22.56
N GLU A 441 19.59 -15.66 -23.19
CA GLU A 441 20.20 -15.04 -24.39
C GLU A 441 21.21 -13.90 -24.13
N GLN A 442 21.34 -13.37 -22.91
CA GLN A 442 22.29 -12.26 -22.67
C GLN A 442 23.77 -12.69 -22.58
N ILE A 443 24.08 -13.99 -22.60
CA ILE A 443 25.45 -14.51 -22.56
C ILE A 443 26.23 -14.18 -23.86
N ALA A 444 25.56 -13.84 -24.96
CA ALA A 444 26.20 -13.70 -26.27
C ALA A 444 26.42 -12.27 -26.80
N PHE A 445 25.78 -11.21 -26.25
CA PHE A 445 25.79 -9.90 -26.94
C PHE A 445 26.02 -8.61 -26.14
N ARG A 446 26.25 -8.65 -24.83
CA ARG A 446 26.73 -7.46 -24.12
C ARG A 446 27.86 -7.82 -23.18
N GLY A 447 28.93 -7.02 -23.23
CA GLY A 447 30.06 -7.14 -22.31
C GLY A 447 29.57 -7.14 -20.87
N ALA A 448 30.21 -7.97 -20.05
CA ALA A 448 29.96 -8.15 -18.62
C ALA A 448 29.54 -6.84 -17.93
N GLY A 449 28.29 -6.77 -17.45
CA GLY A 449 27.75 -5.57 -16.83
C GLY A 449 26.49 -5.77 -16.00
N ASP A 450 25.51 -6.56 -16.44
CA ASP A 450 24.30 -6.76 -15.66
C ASP A 450 23.58 -8.07 -16.02
N THR A 451 23.73 -9.10 -15.17
CA THR A 451 23.07 -10.41 -15.32
C THR A 451 21.99 -10.60 -14.25
N ARG A 452 21.38 -9.51 -13.76
CA ARG A 452 20.36 -9.62 -12.70
C ARG A 452 19.09 -10.25 -13.25
N PRO A 453 18.48 -11.22 -12.52
CA PRO A 453 17.16 -11.70 -12.85
C PRO A 453 16.16 -10.52 -12.83
N VAL A 454 15.28 -10.47 -13.82
CA VAL A 454 14.22 -9.46 -13.89
C VAL A 454 12.94 -10.12 -13.44
N SER A 455 12.38 -9.65 -12.33
CA SER A 455 11.11 -10.08 -11.78
C SER A 455 9.99 -9.17 -12.25
N SER A 456 8.82 -9.75 -12.51
CA SER A 456 7.60 -9.01 -12.84
C SER A 456 6.40 -9.61 -12.16
N VAL A 457 5.49 -8.73 -11.76
CA VAL A 457 4.22 -9.06 -11.13
C VAL A 457 3.16 -9.22 -12.21
N PHE A 458 2.41 -10.30 -12.11
CA PHE A 458 1.30 -10.66 -12.97
C PHE A 458 0.04 -10.88 -12.13
N VAL A 459 -1.11 -10.71 -12.76
CA VAL A 459 -2.41 -11.15 -12.24
C VAL A 459 -3.08 -12.06 -13.26
N HIS A 460 -3.57 -13.21 -12.79
CA HIS A 460 -4.41 -14.11 -13.55
C HIS A 460 -5.87 -13.95 -13.07
N ASP A 461 -6.77 -13.63 -14.00
CA ASP A 461 -8.22 -13.65 -13.77
C ASP A 461 -8.78 -14.98 -14.25
N ARG A 462 -9.22 -15.84 -13.32
CA ARG A 462 -9.74 -17.17 -13.66
C ARG A 462 -11.08 -17.15 -14.39
N VAL A 463 -11.82 -16.05 -14.33
CA VAL A 463 -13.11 -15.94 -15.02
C VAL A 463 -12.90 -15.66 -16.50
N THR A 464 -11.99 -14.73 -16.83
CA THR A 464 -11.63 -14.43 -18.22
C THR A 464 -10.55 -15.36 -18.78
N VAL A 465 -9.82 -16.04 -17.89
CA VAL A 465 -8.64 -16.87 -18.18
C VAL A 465 -7.50 -16.05 -18.78
N GLU A 466 -7.48 -14.74 -18.50
CA GLU A 466 -6.43 -13.82 -18.95
C GLU A 466 -5.36 -13.65 -17.88
N THR A 467 -4.10 -13.61 -18.33
CA THR A 467 -2.94 -13.31 -17.49
C THR A 467 -2.32 -11.99 -17.95
N ASN A 468 -2.37 -10.98 -17.09
CA ASN A 468 -1.90 -9.64 -17.39
C ASN A 468 -0.64 -9.30 -16.59
N ARG A 469 0.39 -8.79 -17.25
CA ARG A 469 1.56 -8.22 -16.58
C ARG A 469 1.18 -6.86 -16.01
N ILE A 470 1.35 -6.68 -14.70
CA ILE A 470 1.14 -5.40 -14.04
C ILE A 470 2.37 -4.53 -14.21
N ARG A 471 3.52 -5.00 -13.71
CA ARG A 471 4.77 -4.21 -13.68
C ARG A 471 5.99 -5.06 -13.33
N ALA A 472 7.17 -4.45 -13.42
CA ALA A 472 8.38 -5.04 -12.82
C ALA A 472 8.27 -4.95 -11.30
N GLY A 473 8.64 -6.01 -10.57
CA GLY A 473 8.49 -6.06 -9.12
C GLY A 473 8.49 -7.49 -8.57
N GLN A 474 8.43 -7.61 -7.24
CA GLN A 474 8.54 -8.86 -6.48
C GLN A 474 7.46 -8.97 -5.42
N GLY A 475 7.30 -10.19 -4.89
CA GLY A 475 6.49 -10.47 -3.70
C GLY A 475 5.06 -9.90 -3.73
N PRO A 476 4.26 -10.17 -4.77
CA PRO A 476 2.93 -9.58 -4.88
C PRO A 476 1.96 -10.21 -3.88
N VAL A 477 1.18 -9.35 -3.22
CA VAL A 477 0.06 -9.74 -2.37
C VAL A 477 -1.23 -9.11 -2.84
N ILE A 478 -2.28 -9.90 -2.99
CA ILE A 478 -3.61 -9.45 -3.37
C ILE A 478 -4.49 -9.34 -2.13
N SER A 479 -5.19 -8.22 -2.03
CA SER A 479 -6.28 -8.01 -1.07
C SER A 479 -7.38 -9.05 -1.26
N ALA A 480 -8.06 -9.36 -0.17
CA ALA A 480 -9.03 -10.44 -0.12
C ALA A 480 -10.26 -10.16 -0.99
N ASP A 481 -10.68 -8.89 -1.12
CA ASP A 481 -11.74 -8.48 -2.05
C ASP A 481 -11.33 -8.55 -3.53
N GLY A 482 -10.06 -8.86 -3.82
CA GLY A 482 -9.52 -8.96 -5.16
C GLY A 482 -9.38 -7.61 -5.88
N ARG A 483 -9.39 -6.49 -5.15
CA ARG A 483 -9.28 -5.14 -5.73
C ARG A 483 -7.84 -4.69 -5.88
N PHE A 484 -7.04 -4.84 -4.84
CA PHE A 484 -5.68 -4.31 -4.74
C PHE A 484 -4.62 -5.38 -4.82
N ILE A 485 -3.55 -5.09 -5.55
CA ILE A 485 -2.31 -5.86 -5.52
C ILE A 485 -1.19 -4.94 -5.03
N ALA A 486 -0.61 -5.27 -3.88
CA ALA A 486 0.62 -4.65 -3.42
C ALA A 486 1.83 -5.43 -3.91
N SER A 487 2.91 -4.73 -4.24
CA SER A 487 4.17 -5.35 -4.67
C SER A 487 5.34 -4.41 -4.40
N THR A 488 6.56 -4.93 -4.46
CA THR A 488 7.78 -4.17 -4.20
C THR A 488 8.68 -4.09 -5.44
N THR A 489 9.53 -3.06 -5.58
CA THR A 489 10.64 -3.07 -6.56
C THR A 489 11.99 -2.96 -5.91
N GLY A 490 12.97 -3.59 -6.56
CA GLY A 490 14.34 -3.63 -6.09
C GLY A 490 14.47 -4.59 -4.92
N THR A 491 15.67 -5.13 -4.70
CA THR A 491 15.93 -5.73 -3.40
C THR A 491 15.96 -4.59 -2.41
N ILE A 492 14.88 -4.42 -1.64
CA ILE A 492 14.80 -3.51 -0.47
C ILE A 492 15.98 -3.79 0.51
N ILE A 493 16.67 -4.90 0.28
CA ILE A 493 17.77 -5.48 1.03
C ILE A 493 19.17 -4.92 0.67
N ARG A 494 19.44 -4.39 -0.53
CA ARG A 494 20.86 -4.15 -0.90
C ARG A 494 21.23 -2.92 -1.73
N GLN A 495 20.32 -2.22 -2.41
CA GLN A 495 20.75 -1.22 -3.44
C GLN A 495 19.88 0.05 -3.60
N GLY A 496 19.29 0.57 -2.52
CA GLY A 496 18.96 2.00 -2.43
C GLY A 496 17.75 2.53 -3.23
N ASP A 497 16.98 1.68 -3.93
CA ASP A 497 15.75 2.07 -4.61
C ASP A 497 14.63 1.06 -4.29
N GLY A 498 14.17 1.05 -3.03
CA GLY A 498 13.05 0.22 -2.58
C GLY A 498 11.74 0.98 -2.73
N ARG A 499 10.70 0.37 -3.29
CA ARG A 499 9.37 0.99 -3.39
C ARG A 499 8.29 -0.02 -3.10
N VAL A 500 7.25 0.39 -2.39
CA VAL A 500 6.01 -0.38 -2.23
C VAL A 500 4.98 0.24 -3.16
N PHE A 501 4.42 -0.55 -4.08
CA PHE A 501 3.42 -0.14 -5.05
C PHE A 501 2.11 -0.80 -4.75
N ILE A 502 1.03 -0.13 -5.15
CA ILE A 502 -0.31 -0.67 -5.10
C ILE A 502 -0.96 -0.48 -6.46
N HIS A 503 -1.58 -1.55 -6.93
CA HIS A 503 -2.35 -1.58 -8.16
C HIS A 503 -3.84 -1.79 -7.85
N ASP A 504 -4.72 -0.88 -8.27
CA ASP A 504 -6.17 -1.08 -8.23
C ASP A 504 -6.64 -1.74 -9.54
N LEU A 505 -7.06 -3.00 -9.45
CA LEU A 505 -7.54 -3.80 -10.56
C LEU A 505 -8.82 -3.27 -11.20
N ARG A 506 -9.62 -2.46 -10.49
CA ARG A 506 -10.86 -1.89 -11.04
C ARG A 506 -10.58 -0.79 -12.06
N PHE A 507 -9.55 0.02 -11.81
CA PHE A 507 -9.18 1.14 -12.69
C PHE A 507 -7.92 0.87 -13.51
N ASN A 508 -7.22 -0.23 -13.24
CA ASN A 508 -5.93 -0.55 -13.83
C ASN A 508 -4.89 0.57 -13.59
N ILE A 509 -4.90 1.14 -12.38
CA ILE A 509 -4.02 2.24 -11.97
C ILE A 509 -3.02 1.71 -10.94
N THR A 510 -1.76 2.12 -11.07
CA THR A 510 -0.71 1.84 -10.09
C THR A 510 -0.24 3.13 -9.44
N THR A 511 -0.11 3.14 -8.11
CA THR A 511 0.51 4.23 -7.35
C THR A 511 1.62 3.70 -6.45
N ASP A 512 2.58 4.58 -6.14
CA ASP A 512 3.54 4.35 -5.06
C ASP A 512 2.78 4.52 -3.73
N ALA A 513 2.79 3.48 -2.89
CA ALA A 513 2.36 3.57 -1.50
C ALA A 513 3.49 4.06 -0.59
N LEU A 514 4.73 3.72 -0.96
CA LEU A 514 5.93 4.22 -0.35
C LEU A 514 7.06 4.30 -1.38
N ASN A 515 7.83 5.38 -1.33
CA ASN A 515 9.05 5.53 -2.11
C ASN A 515 10.27 5.72 -1.20
N PHE A 516 11.32 4.94 -1.43
CA PHE A 516 12.63 5.09 -0.80
C PHE A 516 13.68 5.32 -1.89
N GLU A 517 14.25 6.53 -1.94
CA GLU A 517 15.44 6.82 -2.75
C GLU A 517 16.62 7.10 -1.81
N ASP A 518 17.61 6.21 -1.80
CA ASP A 518 18.88 6.46 -1.14
C ASP A 518 19.80 7.28 -2.06
N SER A 519 20.38 8.34 -1.52
CA SER A 519 21.27 9.23 -2.26
C SER A 519 22.52 8.48 -2.74
N GLU A 520 22.99 8.78 -3.96
CA GLU A 520 24.16 8.13 -4.59
C GLU A 520 25.45 8.09 -3.73
N ALA A 521 25.52 8.82 -2.61
CA ALA A 521 26.68 8.96 -1.74
C ALA A 521 27.03 7.70 -0.92
N GLN A 522 26.10 6.77 -0.69
CA GLN A 522 26.34 5.57 0.14
C GLN A 522 26.78 4.32 -0.68
N ARG A 523 26.81 4.38 -2.02
CA ARG A 523 27.15 3.25 -2.94
C ARG A 523 28.58 2.69 -2.81
N THR A 524 29.37 3.09 -1.81
CA THR A 524 30.81 2.76 -1.71
C THR A 524 31.20 1.79 -0.60
N GLN A 525 30.27 1.29 0.22
CA GLN A 525 30.61 0.24 1.21
C GLN A 525 30.02 -1.11 0.82
N SER A 526 30.86 -1.93 0.16
CA SER A 526 30.58 -3.33 -0.12
C SER A 526 30.60 -4.16 1.17
N PHE A 527 29.48 -4.22 1.90
CA PHE A 527 29.26 -5.28 2.89
C PHE A 527 28.45 -6.40 2.25
N THR A 528 29.13 -7.51 1.94
CA THR A 528 28.47 -8.76 1.53
C THR A 528 28.55 -9.73 2.70
N PRO A 529 27.52 -9.82 3.57
CA PRO A 529 27.34 -11.05 4.32
C PRO A 529 27.00 -12.16 3.31
N PRO A 530 27.56 -13.38 3.48
CA PRO A 530 27.25 -14.49 2.60
C PRO A 530 25.73 -14.75 2.66
N PRO A 531 25.10 -15.14 1.55
CA PRO A 531 23.71 -15.57 1.59
C PRO A 531 23.57 -16.73 2.59
N PRO A 532 22.48 -16.79 3.38
CA PRO A 532 22.21 -17.98 4.16
C PRO A 532 22.18 -19.21 3.23
N PRO A 533 22.62 -20.39 3.69
CA PRO A 533 22.54 -21.60 2.89
C PRO A 533 21.06 -21.99 2.75
N GLY A 534 20.41 -21.57 1.67
CA GLY A 534 19.00 -21.87 1.41
C GLY A 534 18.21 -20.74 0.74
N GLY A 535 18.62 -20.31 -0.45
CA GLY A 535 17.82 -19.42 -1.31
C GLY A 535 17.76 -17.96 -0.87
N TRP A 536 17.50 -17.08 -1.83
CA TRP A 536 17.17 -15.68 -1.58
C TRP A 536 15.87 -15.65 -0.78
N ALA A 537 15.86 -15.07 0.43
CA ALA A 537 14.63 -14.92 1.18
C ALA A 537 13.65 -14.09 0.35
N PRO A 538 12.44 -14.58 0.03
CA PRO A 538 11.46 -13.80 -0.68
C PRO A 538 11.06 -12.57 0.14
N GLU A 539 10.73 -11.49 -0.55
CA GLU A 539 10.17 -10.28 0.05
C GLU A 539 8.79 -10.64 0.58
N PHE A 540 8.62 -10.56 1.91
CA PHE A 540 7.36 -10.93 2.53
C PHE A 540 6.57 -9.65 2.78
N SER A 541 5.55 -9.47 1.95
CA SER A 541 4.49 -8.51 2.21
C SER A 541 3.21 -9.25 2.62
N SER A 542 2.29 -8.53 3.23
CA SER A 542 0.96 -8.99 3.59
C SER A 542 0.02 -7.79 3.51
N ILE A 543 -1.25 -8.01 3.18
CA ILE A 543 -2.20 -6.93 2.92
C ILE A 543 -3.52 -7.23 3.65
N SER A 544 -4.15 -6.19 4.23
CA SER A 544 -5.45 -6.30 4.89
C SER A 544 -6.55 -6.66 3.90
N THR A 545 -7.72 -7.04 4.41
CA THR A 545 -8.79 -7.60 3.56
C THR A 545 -9.35 -6.61 2.54
N ASP A 546 -9.55 -5.37 2.97
CA ASP A 546 -9.97 -4.24 2.15
C ASP A 546 -8.82 -3.60 1.36
N GLY A 547 -7.62 -4.15 1.51
CA GLY A 547 -6.40 -3.61 0.95
C GLY A 547 -5.94 -2.28 1.56
N SER A 548 -6.55 -1.79 2.63
CA SER A 548 -6.23 -0.50 3.26
C SER A 548 -4.86 -0.46 3.94
N LEU A 549 -4.27 -1.60 4.27
CA LEU A 549 -3.01 -1.68 5.01
C LEU A 549 -2.09 -2.74 4.40
N ILE A 550 -0.81 -2.40 4.27
CA ILE A 550 0.23 -3.30 3.77
C ILE A 550 1.33 -3.41 4.81
N ALA A 551 1.55 -4.62 5.30
CA ALA A 551 2.70 -4.98 6.10
C ALA A 551 3.83 -5.47 5.18
N PHE A 552 5.06 -5.03 5.41
CA PHE A 552 6.22 -5.50 4.65
C PHE A 552 7.46 -5.47 5.54
N ASN A 553 8.42 -6.33 5.23
CA ASN A 553 9.74 -6.25 5.83
C ASN A 553 10.69 -5.41 4.96
N SER A 554 11.55 -4.63 5.59
CA SER A 554 12.55 -3.82 4.89
C SER A 554 13.90 -3.90 5.59
N LEU A 555 14.97 -3.90 4.79
CA LEU A 555 16.36 -3.88 5.21
C LEU A 555 17.03 -2.54 4.86
N LEU A 556 16.23 -1.54 4.46
CA LEU A 556 16.71 -0.18 4.30
C LEU A 556 16.92 0.41 5.68
N ASP A 557 18.17 0.73 5.96
CA ASP A 557 18.59 1.49 7.12
C ASP A 557 17.90 2.88 7.05
N ASP A 558 17.37 3.38 8.17
CA ASP A 558 16.73 4.71 8.28
C ASP A 558 15.34 4.92 7.62
N LEU A 559 14.54 3.86 7.42
CA LEU A 559 13.14 4.02 6.98
C LEU A 559 12.34 4.96 7.87
N VAL A 560 12.57 4.87 9.18
CA VAL A 560 12.12 5.82 10.18
C VAL A 560 13.28 6.15 11.13
N PRO A 561 13.59 7.42 11.40
CA PRO A 561 14.52 7.82 12.45
C PRO A 561 14.31 7.04 13.75
N GLY A 562 15.39 6.41 14.20
CA GLY A 562 15.36 5.34 15.19
C GLY A 562 15.93 4.04 14.62
N ASP A 563 15.79 3.80 13.31
CA ASP A 563 16.32 2.66 12.54
C ASP A 563 17.84 2.61 12.41
N ASN A 564 18.54 2.41 13.53
CA ASN A 564 20.00 2.46 13.55
C ASN A 564 20.65 1.07 13.61
N ASN A 565 19.83 0.02 13.53
CA ASN A 565 20.26 -1.34 13.85
C ASN A 565 20.84 -2.07 12.61
N ASN A 566 20.66 -1.52 11.41
CA ASN A 566 21.06 -2.06 10.12
C ASN A 566 20.47 -3.47 9.81
N MET A 567 19.30 -3.77 10.38
CA MET A 567 18.62 -5.05 10.33
C MET A 567 17.25 -4.93 9.66
N SER A 568 16.66 -6.08 9.33
CA SER A 568 15.33 -6.05 8.71
C SER A 568 14.30 -5.70 9.77
N ASP A 569 13.39 -4.79 9.45
CA ASP A 569 12.29 -4.40 10.32
C ASP A 569 10.95 -4.55 9.60
N ILE A 570 9.86 -4.62 10.38
CA ILE A 570 8.50 -4.73 9.87
C ILE A 570 7.83 -3.37 9.94
N PHE A 571 7.26 -2.95 8.82
CA PHE A 571 6.51 -1.70 8.69
C PHE A 571 5.11 -1.98 8.20
N VAL A 572 4.17 -1.10 8.56
CA VAL A 572 2.82 -1.06 8.03
C VAL A 572 2.52 0.31 7.48
N VAL A 573 1.98 0.34 6.26
CA VAL A 573 1.52 1.57 5.60
C VAL A 573 0.10 1.47 5.10
N GLU A 574 -0.56 2.61 4.98
CA GLU A 574 -1.89 2.69 4.40
C GLU A 574 -1.85 2.67 2.87
N ASN A 575 -2.85 2.03 2.29
CA ASN A 575 -3.19 2.10 0.88
C ASN A 575 -4.14 3.26 0.65
N LEU A 576 -3.64 4.30 0.01
CA LEU A 576 -4.40 5.51 -0.27
C LEU A 576 -5.51 5.30 -1.30
N LEU A 577 -5.40 4.28 -2.17
CA LEU A 577 -6.45 3.93 -3.13
C LEU A 577 -7.64 3.23 -2.45
N ALA A 578 -7.45 2.60 -1.29
CA ALA A 578 -8.52 1.92 -0.55
C ALA A 578 -9.56 2.88 0.01
N ASN A 579 -9.13 4.09 0.39
CA ASN A 579 -9.98 5.15 0.93
C ASN A 579 -10.70 5.98 -0.16
N GLU A 580 -10.43 5.71 -1.44
CA GLU A 580 -11.19 6.32 -2.54
C GLU A 580 -12.51 5.57 -2.75
N ASP A 581 -13.57 6.09 -2.15
CA ASP A 581 -14.96 5.72 -2.49
C ASP A 581 -15.25 6.26 -3.90
N VAL A 582 -15.46 5.36 -4.86
CA VAL A 582 -15.55 5.67 -6.30
C VAL A 582 -16.97 6.10 -6.67
N SER A 583 -17.56 6.91 -5.81
CA SER A 583 -18.51 7.94 -6.19
C SER A 583 -17.83 9.30 -6.41
N ASP A 584 -16.52 9.39 -6.15
CA ASP A 584 -15.74 10.63 -6.13
C ASP A 584 -14.48 10.50 -7.01
N VAL A 585 -14.68 10.09 -8.27
CA VAL A 585 -13.66 10.27 -9.30
C VAL A 585 -13.53 11.77 -9.54
N ASP A 586 -12.39 12.34 -9.17
CA ASP A 586 -11.92 13.72 -9.42
C ASP A 586 -12.87 14.61 -10.26
N PRO A 587 -13.61 15.58 -9.68
CA PRO A 587 -14.41 16.56 -10.44
C PRO A 587 -13.59 17.52 -11.31
N PHE A 588 -12.28 17.26 -11.47
CA PHE A 588 -11.39 17.98 -12.38
C PHE A 588 -10.74 17.10 -13.46
N GLN A 589 -11.06 15.81 -13.59
CA GLN A 589 -10.71 15.11 -14.84
C GLN A 589 -11.70 15.52 -15.93
N PRO A 590 -11.23 16.13 -17.03
CA PRO A 590 -12.11 16.41 -18.13
C PRO A 590 -12.58 15.10 -18.79
N LEU A 591 -13.86 15.03 -19.16
CA LEU A 591 -14.36 13.95 -20.00
C LEU A 591 -13.85 14.18 -21.44
N ILE A 592 -12.81 13.46 -21.85
CA ILE A 592 -12.16 13.64 -23.15
C ILE A 592 -12.50 12.46 -24.07
N GLY A 593 -13.03 12.76 -25.26
CA GLY A 593 -13.24 11.84 -26.37
C GLY A 593 -11.94 11.45 -27.09
N THR A 594 -12.08 10.83 -28.24
CA THR A 594 -11.01 10.33 -29.10
C THR A 594 -10.93 11.15 -30.39
N ALA A 595 -10.20 10.67 -31.40
CA ALA A 595 -10.20 11.31 -32.72
C ALA A 595 -11.25 10.71 -33.68
N GLU A 596 -12.14 9.86 -33.17
CA GLU A 596 -13.29 9.28 -33.87
C GLU A 596 -14.60 9.88 -33.34
N GLY A 597 -15.75 9.53 -33.95
CA GLY A 597 -17.05 10.03 -33.45
C GLY A 597 -17.49 9.31 -32.18
N ASP A 598 -17.59 10.04 -31.07
CA ASP A 598 -17.82 9.50 -29.73
C ASP A 598 -19.22 9.78 -29.17
N ILE A 599 -19.65 9.00 -28.18
CA ILE A 599 -20.82 9.29 -27.35
C ILE A 599 -20.34 9.58 -25.94
N LEU A 600 -20.40 10.84 -25.54
CA LEU A 600 -19.95 11.34 -24.23
C LEU A 600 -21.17 11.70 -23.40
N VAL A 601 -21.33 11.09 -22.22
CA VAL A 601 -22.47 11.36 -21.32
C VAL A 601 -21.94 11.55 -19.92
N ASP A 602 -22.20 12.74 -19.38
CA ASP A 602 -21.89 13.10 -18.00
C ASP A 602 -23.15 12.99 -17.10
N ILE A 603 -22.93 12.89 -15.79
CA ILE A 603 -23.98 12.85 -14.77
C ILE A 603 -23.62 13.75 -13.57
N ASP A 604 -24.47 14.75 -13.31
CA ASP A 604 -24.44 15.67 -12.15
C ASP A 604 -23.06 16.20 -11.70
N GLY A 605 -22.70 17.44 -12.01
CA GLY A 605 -21.40 18.02 -11.66
C GLY A 605 -21.18 19.39 -12.30
N GLN A 606 -20.01 20.00 -12.11
CA GLN A 606 -19.63 21.22 -12.86
C GLN A 606 -18.41 20.84 -13.70
N ASP A 607 -18.67 20.36 -14.91
CA ASP A 607 -17.71 19.48 -15.57
C ASP A 607 -17.03 20.13 -16.79
N SER A 608 -15.95 19.51 -17.29
CA SER A 608 -15.25 19.95 -18.50
C SER A 608 -15.19 18.81 -19.53
N ILE A 609 -15.86 18.96 -20.67
CA ILE A 609 -16.01 17.89 -21.67
C ILE A 609 -15.31 18.29 -22.97
N PHE A 610 -14.57 17.39 -23.62
CA PHE A 610 -13.83 17.64 -24.87
C PHE A 610 -14.09 16.52 -25.90
N GLY A 611 -14.80 16.82 -27.00
CA GLY A 611 -15.06 15.86 -28.10
C GLY A 611 -13.80 15.50 -28.91
N LEU A 612 -12.97 16.50 -29.20
CA LEU A 612 -11.72 16.44 -29.98
C LEU A 612 -11.92 16.41 -31.51
N GLN A 613 -11.75 15.28 -32.21
CA GLN A 613 -11.91 15.19 -33.67
C GLN A 613 -12.95 14.10 -33.94
N GLY A 614 -13.86 14.29 -34.88
CA GLY A 614 -14.92 13.31 -35.15
C GLY A 614 -16.30 13.93 -35.02
N ASP A 615 -17.34 13.20 -35.42
CA ASP A 615 -18.72 13.68 -35.28
C ASP A 615 -19.29 13.15 -33.96
N ASP A 616 -19.22 13.97 -32.90
CA ASP A 616 -19.49 13.53 -31.53
C ASP A 616 -20.96 13.72 -31.10
N SER A 617 -21.40 12.98 -30.08
CA SER A 617 -22.68 13.16 -29.39
C SER A 617 -22.44 13.34 -27.88
N ILE A 618 -22.59 14.56 -27.38
CA ILE A 618 -22.21 14.97 -26.02
C ILE A 618 -23.45 15.35 -25.20
N ASN A 619 -23.55 14.83 -23.98
CA ASN A 619 -24.52 15.22 -22.96
C ASN A 619 -23.79 15.65 -21.68
N GLY A 620 -24.00 16.89 -21.24
CA GLY A 620 -23.34 17.52 -20.09
C GLY A 620 -23.91 17.18 -18.71
N GLY A 621 -25.04 16.49 -18.61
CA GLY A 621 -25.58 16.16 -17.28
C GLY A 621 -26.15 17.38 -16.56
N SER A 622 -25.96 17.52 -15.24
CA SER A 622 -26.53 18.65 -14.50
C SER A 622 -25.47 19.49 -13.77
N GLY A 623 -25.43 20.78 -14.05
CA GLY A 623 -24.56 21.76 -13.42
C GLY A 623 -24.01 22.75 -14.45
N ALA A 624 -22.93 23.47 -14.14
CA ALA A 624 -22.53 24.63 -14.96
C ALA A 624 -21.30 24.31 -15.79
N ASP A 625 -21.50 23.56 -16.86
CA ASP A 625 -20.43 22.79 -17.50
C ASP A 625 -19.66 23.62 -18.53
N VAL A 626 -18.49 23.12 -18.95
CA VAL A 626 -17.67 23.68 -20.01
C VAL A 626 -17.43 22.61 -21.08
N ILE A 627 -18.15 22.69 -22.19
CA ILE A 627 -18.14 21.66 -23.23
C ILE A 627 -17.44 22.17 -24.50
N PHE A 628 -16.43 21.46 -24.99
CA PHE A 628 -15.72 21.72 -26.23
C PHE A 628 -16.01 20.62 -27.25
N GLY A 629 -16.82 20.89 -28.28
CA GLY A 629 -17.05 19.95 -29.38
C GLY A 629 -15.79 19.73 -30.24
N ASN A 630 -14.97 20.78 -30.36
CA ASN A 630 -13.75 20.77 -31.18
C ASN A 630 -14.07 20.47 -32.68
N GLN A 631 -13.30 19.62 -33.38
CA GLN A 631 -13.37 19.46 -34.84
C GLN A 631 -14.31 18.32 -35.29
N GLY A 632 -15.49 18.67 -35.80
CA GLY A 632 -16.36 17.75 -36.54
C GLY A 632 -17.81 18.21 -36.52
N PHE A 633 -18.75 17.33 -36.84
CA PHE A 633 -20.19 17.60 -36.75
C PHE A 633 -20.77 17.07 -35.45
N ASP A 634 -20.60 17.85 -34.38
CA ASP A 634 -20.99 17.44 -33.04
C ASP A 634 -22.45 17.76 -32.72
N THR A 635 -23.08 16.89 -31.95
CA THR A 635 -24.39 17.07 -31.32
C THR A 635 -24.18 17.25 -29.82
N ILE A 636 -24.51 18.41 -29.25
CA ILE A 636 -24.20 18.74 -27.85
C ILE A 636 -25.48 19.18 -27.10
N ASP A 637 -25.75 18.54 -25.96
CA ASP A 637 -26.80 18.91 -25.01
C ASP A 637 -26.17 19.19 -23.62
N GLY A 638 -26.22 20.44 -23.15
CA GLY A 638 -25.70 20.82 -21.82
C GLY A 638 -26.63 20.47 -20.65
N ASN A 639 -27.87 20.07 -20.93
CA ASN A 639 -28.89 19.77 -19.92
C ASN A 639 -29.16 20.90 -18.89
N ILE A 640 -29.14 20.65 -17.58
CA ILE A 640 -29.72 21.55 -16.55
C ILE A 640 -28.63 22.44 -15.94
N ASN A 641 -28.94 23.73 -15.77
CA ASN A 641 -28.11 24.83 -15.23
C ASN A 641 -27.41 25.65 -16.34
N ASN A 642 -26.23 26.23 -16.09
CA ASN A 642 -25.68 27.33 -16.92
C ASN A 642 -24.36 26.92 -17.57
N ASP A 643 -24.45 26.30 -18.74
CA ASP A 643 -23.28 25.73 -19.42
C ASP A 643 -22.59 26.73 -20.36
N THR A 644 -21.32 26.44 -20.61
CA THR A 644 -20.44 27.16 -21.52
C THR A 644 -19.99 26.22 -22.62
N ILE A 645 -20.64 26.30 -23.79
CA ILE A 645 -20.40 25.39 -24.92
C ILE A 645 -19.58 26.09 -26.02
N TYR A 646 -18.51 25.43 -26.47
CA TYR A 646 -17.59 25.83 -27.54
C TYR A 646 -17.62 24.81 -28.69
N GLY A 647 -18.45 25.05 -29.71
CA GLY A 647 -18.39 24.31 -30.99
C GLY A 647 -17.47 25.01 -32.00
N MET A 648 -16.66 24.28 -32.77
CA MET A 648 -15.96 24.88 -33.91
C MET A 648 -16.90 25.00 -35.12
N SER A 649 -16.93 26.19 -35.71
CA SER A 649 -17.67 26.45 -36.94
C SER A 649 -16.96 25.87 -38.16
N SER A 650 -17.43 24.74 -38.70
CA SER A 650 -17.27 24.41 -40.13
C SER A 650 -18.39 25.11 -40.94
N PRO A 651 -18.19 25.54 -42.20
CA PRO A 651 -19.11 26.44 -42.93
C PRO A 651 -20.49 25.88 -43.30
N ALA A 652 -20.89 24.72 -42.78
CA ALA A 652 -22.17 24.08 -43.07
C ALA A 652 -22.96 23.82 -41.78
N MET A 653 -23.46 24.88 -41.13
CA MET A 653 -24.47 24.72 -40.09
C MET A 653 -25.81 24.34 -40.72
N SER A 654 -26.26 23.12 -40.43
CA SER A 654 -27.66 22.91 -40.05
C SER A 654 -27.65 22.82 -38.52
N CYS A 655 -28.12 23.84 -37.81
CA CYS A 655 -28.47 23.69 -36.40
C CYS A 655 -29.62 22.67 -36.31
N GLY A 656 -29.28 21.41 -36.09
CA GLY A 656 -30.23 20.38 -35.69
C GLY A 656 -30.63 20.64 -34.25
N PHE A 657 -31.90 21.01 -34.06
CA PHE A 657 -32.68 20.95 -32.81
C PHE A 657 -31.92 21.11 -31.47
N VAL A 658 -31.87 22.35 -30.97
CA VAL A 658 -31.74 22.62 -29.53
C VAL A 658 -33.16 22.55 -28.93
N SER A 659 -33.46 21.51 -28.16
CA SER A 659 -34.67 21.49 -27.33
C SER A 659 -34.49 22.42 -26.13
N TYR A 660 -35.39 23.40 -26.02
CA TYR A 660 -35.45 24.44 -24.99
C TYR A 660 -35.61 23.88 -23.57
N PHE A 661 -34.77 24.30 -22.60
CA PHE A 661 -35.16 24.73 -21.23
C PHE A 661 -33.98 25.15 -20.30
N ALA A 662 -32.94 25.89 -20.74
CA ALA A 662 -32.02 26.55 -19.79
C ALA A 662 -31.27 27.72 -20.43
N ALA A 663 -30.78 28.65 -19.62
CA ALA A 663 -30.34 29.98 -20.01
C ALA A 663 -29.03 29.97 -20.83
N MET A 664 -29.13 30.02 -22.16
CA MET A 664 -27.96 30.09 -23.04
C MET A 664 -27.15 31.39 -22.86
N ARG A 665 -25.87 31.22 -22.51
CA ARG A 665 -24.75 32.09 -22.92
C ARG A 665 -24.36 31.73 -24.36
N ALA A 666 -24.83 32.47 -25.36
CA ALA A 666 -24.29 32.35 -26.74
C ALA A 666 -23.20 33.41 -26.96
N VAL A 667 -21.98 32.99 -27.31
CA VAL A 667 -20.93 33.87 -27.84
C VAL A 667 -20.65 33.54 -29.29
N SER A 668 -21.10 34.40 -30.20
CA SER A 668 -20.36 34.77 -31.41
C SER A 668 -20.81 36.19 -31.79
N SER A 669 -20.06 37.27 -31.59
CA SER A 669 -18.67 37.48 -31.17
C SER A 669 -18.62 38.80 -30.36
N CYS A 670 -18.98 38.77 -29.07
CA CYS A 670 -19.34 40.02 -28.38
C CYS A 670 -19.19 39.97 -26.85
N LEU A 671 -18.71 41.08 -26.28
CA LEU A 671 -18.51 41.33 -24.85
C LEU A 671 -19.72 42.08 -24.27
N VAL A 672 -20.44 41.54 -23.29
CA VAL A 672 -21.31 42.33 -22.38
C VAL A 672 -21.26 41.78 -20.94
N ARG A 673 -20.92 42.67 -19.99
CA ARG A 673 -20.95 42.48 -18.53
C ARG A 673 -22.22 43.14 -17.96
N VAL A 674 -23.00 42.49 -17.08
CA VAL A 674 -23.75 43.18 -16.00
C VAL A 674 -23.92 42.31 -14.74
N THR A 675 -23.86 43.00 -13.61
CA THR A 675 -23.93 42.61 -12.19
C THR A 675 -25.38 42.38 -11.69
N ARG A 676 -25.51 41.59 -10.61
CA ARG A 676 -26.73 41.19 -9.85
C ARG A 676 -27.72 42.34 -9.55
N LEU A 677 -29.04 42.10 -9.65
CA LEU A 677 -30.07 42.83 -8.87
C LEU A 677 -31.28 41.94 -8.49
N LEU A 678 -31.83 42.25 -7.31
CA LEU A 678 -32.85 41.53 -6.52
C LEU A 678 -34.32 41.77 -6.99
N ARG A 679 -35.14 40.71 -6.83
CA ARG A 679 -36.56 40.64 -6.37
C ARG A 679 -37.72 41.36 -7.12
N ILE A 680 -38.86 40.63 -7.15
CA ILE A 680 -40.28 41.06 -6.92
C ILE A 680 -41.28 41.12 -8.13
N LEU A 681 -42.32 40.26 -7.99
CA LEU A 681 -43.77 40.37 -8.30
C LEU A 681 -44.37 40.29 -9.74
N GLU A 682 -45.30 39.31 -9.84
CA GLU A 682 -46.67 39.35 -10.40
C GLU A 682 -46.99 39.32 -11.91
N ALA A 683 -47.64 38.20 -12.28
CA ALA A 683 -48.99 38.07 -12.88
C ALA A 683 -49.37 38.80 -14.18
N THR A 684 -49.85 37.99 -15.15
CA THR A 684 -50.85 38.29 -16.21
C THR A 684 -50.52 39.46 -17.15
N ARG A 685 -50.39 39.28 -18.46
CA ARG A 685 -51.32 38.67 -19.40
C ARG A 685 -50.66 38.58 -20.78
#